data_AF-A0A9W2XB18-F1
#
_entry.id   AF-A0A9W2XB18-F1
#
_cell.length_a   1.000
_cell.length_b   1.000
_cell.length_c   1.000
_cell.angle_alpha   90.00
_cell.angle_beta   90.00
_cell.angle_gamma   90.00
#
_symmetry.space_group_name_H-M   'P 1'
#
loop_
_entity.id
_entity.type
_entity.pdbx_description
1 polymer ?
#
loop_
_entity_poly.entity_id
_entity_poly.type
_entity_poly.pdbx_seq_one_letter_code
_entity_poly.pdbx_strand_id
1 'polypeptide(L)'
;MNSAQQLLRSHRELLLNWTCDHPAPLLRWLRDAEVLSSAQYLSVLERSPSNAVAQALETACASEESSHQFLMVLREVQDYYCRDLQNWVERHCKSEALTKPADAPVTAKEKKSKSLFAKLLRGKNKGYSPTTIAAGELNSSRTVKLANIRVPLSAHKTTVLKRTEQLRCYSEGERASSNSASHIEIRYTDLFVTDDSDALDDKQHEYFDLASRRARIYVHQACQRIRPCQLLSQRAAAGRRPRRVKVKGIAGIGKSVAVQRLLYEWAVGKSMREFTCVFDLRFRELNLIDAPLSFQELLGERFRYLKEILPDLLGSPSSLLFILDGLDEFRFPLDWSRDGANIDVDSKASVSELMAALIKGSLLPKASVILTTRPSTKAPKGFFQRCCVVLGFEEAQVKEYTGKFYKDVQVAEKVYDYILNNDNLFVLSFIPLYCYIICTAMAEFFSSGEGAGGSKSLELNPPRTVSEVYFCYLFTAVKHHALRGKAERSTPRQEVLSLAKQYLTNLGKLAYDNLLQKKIMFDRRDLERYGVTLAHIQSTFLCQILQPLKEETVEMFSFFHLTVQEHLAALYCATNLLSQQDIIQALDLWCFGVSPSSSTASPLQNTGLNTRKLEGLQMFTRFFMGTLRARLAGQLDGLYLPLGEGEDKLPPGLGLWFQEQFKGRELENQTALNLLHCLMEFHRKEATSLVAPEIKKLNLFKMKLSVVDCSAIHYVLQFSPHELQELNLGYSNIGNRGLNRLGPILHRCESLYLRYNCLDRQAAILESAMLRSSECRVKKLLGRFISQQLLSHSGEVVVAAGLLSSRVETL
;
A
#
# COMPACT_ATOMS: atom_id res chain seq x y z
N MET A 1 -5.60 43.18 39.63
CA MET A 1 -5.84 41.90 38.93
C MET A 1 -5.67 42.17 37.45
N ASN A 2 -4.71 41.55 36.78
CA ASN A 2 -4.63 41.64 35.33
C ASN A 2 -5.80 40.86 34.75
N SER A 3 -6.51 41.45 33.80
CA SER A 3 -7.58 40.75 33.08
C SER A 3 -6.98 39.53 32.36
N ALA A 4 -7.76 38.48 32.11
CA ALA A 4 -7.32 37.29 31.38
C ALA A 4 -6.77 37.70 30.00
N GLN A 5 -7.39 38.69 29.36
CA GLN A 5 -6.93 39.25 28.08
C GLN A 5 -5.58 39.98 28.20
N GLN A 6 -5.35 40.74 29.27
CA GLN A 6 -4.05 41.39 29.53
C GLN A 6 -2.94 40.38 29.86
N LEU A 7 -3.27 39.31 30.57
CA LEU A 7 -2.34 38.23 30.90
C LEU A 7 -1.88 37.48 29.64
N LEU A 8 -2.81 37.11 28.75
CA LEU A 8 -2.46 36.45 27.48
C LEU A 8 -1.64 37.35 26.56
N ARG A 9 -1.96 38.65 26.48
CA ARG A 9 -1.20 39.60 25.65
C ARG A 9 0.23 39.81 26.16
N SER A 10 0.40 39.93 27.49
CA SER A 10 1.72 40.14 28.11
C SER A 10 2.64 38.93 28.01
N HIS A 11 2.09 37.71 27.92
CA HIS A 11 2.86 36.46 27.86
C HIS A 11 2.75 35.75 26.50
N ARG A 12 2.30 36.46 25.46
CA ARG A 12 2.01 35.89 24.14
C ARG A 12 3.21 35.14 23.55
N GLU A 13 4.41 35.71 23.61
CA GLU A 13 5.60 35.09 23.03
C GLU A 13 6.05 33.83 23.78
N LEU A 14 5.94 33.83 25.11
CA LEU A 14 6.25 32.66 25.94
C LEU A 14 5.25 31.52 25.67
N LEU A 15 3.95 31.84 25.67
CA LEU A 15 2.90 30.87 25.36
C LEU A 15 3.05 30.30 23.95
N LEU A 16 3.40 31.14 22.97
CA LEU A 16 3.67 30.71 21.60
C LEU A 16 4.84 29.73 21.56
N ASN A 17 5.96 30.07 22.20
CA ASN A 17 7.16 29.24 22.23
C ASN A 17 6.93 27.88 22.93
N TRP A 18 6.15 27.87 24.01
CA TRP A 18 5.86 26.63 24.74
C TRP A 18 4.87 25.71 24.04
N THR A 19 4.02 26.24 23.16
CA THR A 19 2.90 25.49 22.58
C THR A 19 3.02 25.26 21.07
N CYS A 20 3.96 25.90 20.37
CA CYS A 20 4.13 25.78 18.93
C CYS A 20 4.66 24.42 18.45
N ASP A 21 5.44 23.71 19.26
CA ASP A 21 5.99 22.40 18.89
C ASP A 21 4.89 21.33 18.77
N HIS A 22 3.93 21.37 19.70
CA HIS A 22 2.80 20.45 19.78
C HIS A 22 1.47 21.21 19.90
N PRO A 23 1.01 21.91 18.85
CA PRO A 23 -0.14 22.81 18.94
C PRO A 23 -1.48 22.06 18.94
N ALA A 24 -1.48 20.79 18.50
CA ALA A 24 -2.70 20.02 18.27
C ALA A 24 -3.60 19.83 19.51
N PRO A 25 -3.08 19.52 20.72
CA PRO A 25 -3.90 19.46 21.93
C PRO A 25 -4.55 20.80 22.25
N LEU A 26 -3.77 21.90 22.27
CA LEU A 26 -4.29 23.24 22.57
C LEU A 26 -5.37 23.67 21.56
N LEU A 27 -5.04 23.69 20.28
CA LEU A 27 -5.95 24.14 19.22
C LEU A 27 -7.27 23.38 19.20
N ARG A 28 -7.21 22.09 19.50
CA ARG A 28 -8.40 21.25 19.54
C ARG A 28 -9.27 21.56 20.75
N TRP A 29 -8.69 21.65 21.93
CA TRP A 29 -9.45 21.95 23.14
C TRP A 29 -10.03 23.37 23.09
N LEU A 30 -9.36 24.30 22.41
CA LEU A 30 -9.92 25.63 22.10
C LEU A 30 -11.13 25.55 21.17
N ARG A 31 -11.15 24.63 20.21
CA ARG A 31 -12.36 24.38 19.41
C ARG A 31 -13.47 23.75 20.26
N ASP A 32 -13.14 22.79 21.12
CA ASP A 32 -14.12 22.10 21.96
C ASP A 32 -14.71 23.00 23.06
N ALA A 33 -13.96 24.03 23.49
CA ALA A 33 -14.40 25.10 24.38
C ALA A 33 -15.01 26.30 23.64
N GLU A 34 -15.28 26.18 22.34
CA GLU A 34 -15.87 27.22 21.48
C GLU A 34 -15.08 28.54 21.37
N VAL A 35 -13.81 28.54 21.79
CA VAL A 35 -12.87 29.67 21.59
C VAL A 35 -12.52 29.83 20.10
N LEU A 36 -12.45 28.70 19.37
CA LEU A 36 -12.30 28.69 17.92
C LEU A 36 -13.58 28.18 17.27
N SER A 37 -14.16 28.97 16.36
CA SER A 37 -15.23 28.48 15.49
C SER A 37 -14.74 27.35 14.59
N SER A 38 -15.67 26.54 14.05
CA SER A 38 -15.34 25.46 13.13
C SER A 38 -14.55 25.92 11.89
N ALA A 39 -14.83 27.13 11.38
CA ALA A 39 -14.12 27.71 10.24
C ALA A 39 -12.70 28.19 10.63
N GLN A 40 -12.56 28.83 11.79
CA GLN A 40 -11.24 29.25 12.29
C GLN A 40 -10.35 28.05 12.62
N TYR A 41 -10.90 27.02 13.26
CA TYR A 41 -10.15 25.80 13.56
C TYR A 41 -9.62 25.12 12.29
N LEU A 42 -10.45 25.01 11.24
CA LEU A 42 -10.02 24.46 9.95
C LEU A 42 -8.93 25.32 9.29
N SER A 43 -9.08 26.65 9.30
CA SER A 43 -8.08 27.57 8.75
C SER A 43 -6.74 27.48 9.48
N VAL A 44 -6.77 27.31 10.79
CA VAL A 44 -5.59 27.17 11.65
C VAL A 44 -4.87 25.84 11.39
N LEU A 45 -5.60 24.76 11.08
CA LEU A 45 -5.02 23.45 10.73
C LEU A 45 -4.31 23.42 9.36
N GLU A 46 -4.53 24.42 8.52
CA GLU A 46 -3.89 24.56 7.20
C GLU A 46 -2.62 25.43 7.26
N ARG A 47 -2.27 25.95 8.45
CA ARG A 47 -1.12 26.83 8.68
C ARG A 47 -0.01 26.11 9.43
N SER A 48 1.20 26.64 9.30
CA SER A 48 2.36 26.15 10.08
C SER A 48 2.10 26.25 11.60
N PRO A 49 2.73 25.40 12.43
CA PRO A 49 2.42 25.28 13.86
C PRO A 49 2.50 26.59 14.64
N SER A 50 3.51 27.41 14.37
CA SER A 50 3.68 28.74 14.97
C SER A 50 2.57 29.71 14.54
N ASN A 51 2.23 29.75 13.26
CA ASN A 51 1.18 30.61 12.73
C ASN A 51 -0.22 30.17 13.19
N ALA A 52 -0.41 28.86 13.37
CA ALA A 52 -1.64 28.27 13.86
C ALA A 52 -1.92 28.69 15.31
N VAL A 53 -0.93 28.54 16.20
CA VAL A 53 -1.04 28.95 17.60
C VAL A 53 -1.13 30.45 17.74
N ALA A 54 -0.37 31.22 16.96
CA ALA A 54 -0.43 32.69 16.98
C ALA A 54 -1.84 33.21 16.64
N GLN A 55 -2.48 32.65 15.61
CA GLN A 55 -3.85 33.01 15.23
C GLN A 55 -4.87 32.55 16.28
N ALA A 56 -4.66 31.40 16.94
CA ALA A 56 -5.52 30.95 18.01
C ALA A 56 -5.41 31.84 19.26
N LEU A 57 -4.20 32.27 19.62
CA LEU A 57 -3.94 33.25 20.68
C LEU A 57 -4.58 34.61 20.35
N GLU A 58 -4.52 35.06 19.10
CA GLU A 58 -5.21 36.28 18.66
C GLU A 58 -6.73 36.17 18.79
N THR A 59 -7.30 35.04 18.39
CA THR A 59 -8.74 34.77 18.52
C THR A 59 -9.15 34.71 20.00
N ALA A 60 -8.35 34.07 20.85
CA ALA A 60 -8.56 34.03 22.28
C ALA A 60 -8.49 35.43 22.91
N CYS A 61 -7.57 36.28 22.45
CA CYS A 61 -7.42 37.67 22.90
C CYS A 61 -8.48 38.63 22.36
N ALA A 62 -9.47 38.17 21.59
CA ALA A 62 -10.52 39.03 21.03
C ALA A 62 -11.52 39.53 22.09
N SER A 63 -11.79 38.72 23.11
CA SER A 63 -12.67 39.07 24.24
C SER A 63 -12.12 38.57 25.58
N GLU A 64 -12.60 39.14 26.67
CA GLU A 64 -12.23 38.70 28.02
C GLU A 64 -12.74 37.27 28.30
N GLU A 65 -13.94 36.93 27.81
CA GLU A 65 -14.54 35.60 27.93
C GLU A 65 -13.74 34.53 27.16
N SER A 66 -13.37 34.81 25.91
CA SER A 66 -12.53 33.90 25.12
C SER A 66 -11.12 33.75 25.71
N SER A 67 -10.59 34.81 26.32
CA SER A 67 -9.28 34.78 27.01
C SER A 67 -9.34 33.91 28.26
N HIS A 68 -10.45 33.98 28.99
CA HIS A 68 -10.71 33.15 30.16
C HIS A 68 -10.84 31.66 29.80
N GLN A 69 -11.63 31.36 28.77
CA GLN A 69 -11.79 29.99 28.26
C GLN A 69 -10.47 29.43 27.73
N PHE A 70 -9.65 30.24 27.07
CA PHE A 70 -8.31 29.82 26.65
C PHE A 70 -7.42 29.43 27.84
N LEU A 71 -7.42 30.20 28.93
CA LEU A 71 -6.63 29.87 30.12
C LEU A 71 -7.13 28.61 30.83
N MET A 72 -8.45 28.38 30.84
CA MET A 72 -9.03 27.13 31.34
C MET A 72 -8.60 25.93 30.48
N VAL A 73 -8.70 26.05 29.16
CA VAL A 73 -8.20 25.04 28.23
C VAL A 73 -6.71 24.77 28.45
N LEU A 74 -5.89 25.82 28.54
CA LEU A 74 -4.45 25.71 28.74
C LEU A 74 -4.10 24.95 30.02
N ARG A 75 -4.90 25.13 31.09
CA ARG A 75 -4.77 24.38 32.33
C ARG A 75 -5.12 22.90 32.17
N GLU A 76 -6.15 22.59 31.40
CA GLU A 76 -6.53 21.19 31.15
C GLU A 76 -5.53 20.47 30.23
N VAL A 77 -4.83 21.21 29.37
CA VAL A 77 -3.82 20.64 28.45
C VAL A 77 -2.38 20.85 28.90
N GLN A 78 -2.11 21.36 30.11
CA GLN A 78 -0.76 21.73 30.54
C GLN A 78 0.22 20.54 30.56
N ASP A 79 -0.28 19.33 30.83
CA ASP A 79 0.52 18.11 30.93
C ASP A 79 1.16 17.69 29.59
N TYR A 80 0.71 18.29 28.48
CA TYR A 80 1.27 18.05 27.15
C TYR A 80 2.52 18.89 26.85
N TYR A 81 2.87 19.87 27.69
CA TYR A 81 3.91 20.86 27.41
C TYR A 81 5.02 20.85 28.46
N CYS A 82 6.06 21.67 28.23
CA CYS A 82 7.23 21.74 29.08
C CYS A 82 6.88 22.16 30.52
N ARG A 83 7.78 21.80 31.45
CA ARG A 83 7.61 22.05 32.89
C ARG A 83 7.50 23.55 33.22
N ASP A 84 8.09 24.41 32.39
CA ASP A 84 7.98 25.86 32.54
C ASP A 84 6.55 26.37 32.29
N LEU A 85 5.85 25.83 31.28
CA LEU A 85 4.44 26.14 31.06
C LEU A 85 3.58 25.66 32.23
N GLN A 86 3.81 24.44 32.72
CA GLN A 86 3.05 23.87 33.84
C GLN A 86 3.22 24.75 35.11
N ASN A 87 4.45 25.11 35.45
CA ASN A 87 4.75 26.02 36.55
C ASN A 87 4.09 27.41 36.34
N TRP A 88 4.02 27.89 35.09
CA TRP A 88 3.37 29.15 34.76
C TRP A 88 1.85 29.07 34.97
N VAL A 89 1.20 28.01 34.49
CA VAL A 89 -0.24 27.77 34.66
C VAL A 89 -0.59 27.66 36.15
N GLU A 90 0.19 26.94 36.95
CA GLU A 90 -0.02 26.83 38.39
C GLU A 90 0.06 28.18 39.13
N ARG A 91 0.91 29.09 38.65
CA ARG A 91 1.07 30.44 39.22
C ARG A 91 -0.04 31.39 38.81
N HIS A 92 -0.50 31.32 37.56
CA HIS A 92 -1.35 32.34 36.95
C HIS A 92 -2.82 31.92 36.73
N CYS A 93 -3.14 30.62 36.75
CA CYS A 93 -4.48 30.09 36.47
C CYS A 93 -5.17 29.49 37.73
N LYS A 94 -5.05 30.15 38.89
CA LYS A 94 -5.67 29.71 40.17
C LYS A 94 -7.16 30.04 40.24
N SER A 95 -7.94 29.12 40.82
CA SER A 95 -9.42 29.09 40.79
C SER A 95 -10.14 30.30 41.41
N GLU A 96 -9.52 31.04 42.33
CA GLU A 96 -10.18 32.15 43.06
C GLU A 96 -10.09 33.51 42.35
N ALA A 97 -9.19 33.68 41.37
CA ALA A 97 -8.99 34.97 40.69
C ALA A 97 -9.97 35.23 39.53
N LEU A 98 -10.85 34.28 39.24
CA LEU A 98 -11.61 34.20 37.99
C LEU A 98 -13.13 34.45 38.18
N THR A 99 -13.58 34.76 39.40
CA THR A 99 -14.98 35.08 39.70
C THR A 99 -15.18 36.54 40.09
N LYS A 100 -15.47 37.42 39.11
CA LYS A 100 -16.42 38.54 39.19
C LYS A 100 -16.34 39.43 37.94
N PRO A 101 -17.43 39.61 37.18
CA PRO A 101 -17.61 40.80 36.36
C PRO A 101 -17.92 41.99 37.30
N ALA A 102 -17.29 43.14 37.05
CA ALA A 102 -17.63 44.38 37.73
C ALA A 102 -18.94 44.95 37.17
N ASP A 103 -19.89 45.26 38.05
CA ASP A 103 -21.11 45.99 37.72
C ASP A 103 -20.80 47.40 37.20
N ALA A 104 -21.50 47.82 36.14
CA ALA A 104 -21.55 49.21 35.69
C ALA A 104 -22.99 49.59 35.30
N PRO A 105 -23.36 50.87 35.44
CA PRO A 105 -24.68 51.26 35.95
C PRO A 105 -25.77 51.39 34.89
N VAL A 106 -26.99 51.16 35.35
CA VAL A 106 -28.25 51.44 34.68
C VAL A 106 -28.31 52.90 34.21
N THR A 107 -28.46 53.11 32.90
CA THR A 107 -29.12 54.31 32.38
C THR A 107 -30.25 53.89 31.45
N ALA A 108 -31.46 54.20 31.88
CA ALA A 108 -32.68 54.00 31.12
C ALA A 108 -32.79 55.04 30.00
N LYS A 109 -33.05 54.58 28.78
CA LYS A 109 -33.83 55.31 27.77
C LYS A 109 -34.70 54.33 27.01
N GLU A 110 -35.99 54.34 27.36
CA GLU A 110 -37.06 53.78 26.54
C GLU A 110 -37.13 54.50 25.18
N LYS A 111 -37.35 53.74 24.11
CA LYS A 111 -38.28 54.13 23.04
C LYS A 111 -38.95 52.91 22.41
N LYS A 112 -40.26 53.05 22.27
CA LYS A 112 -41.33 52.07 22.09
C LYS A 112 -41.49 51.50 20.66
N SER A 113 -42.12 50.32 20.62
CA SER A 113 -43.15 49.82 19.68
C SER A 113 -42.67 49.36 18.28
N LYS A 114 -43.04 48.18 17.76
CA LYS A 114 -44.41 47.65 17.64
C LYS A 114 -44.54 46.11 17.80
N SER A 115 -45.53 45.75 18.63
CA SER A 115 -46.54 44.68 18.53
C SER A 115 -46.66 43.97 17.17
N LEU A 116 -46.95 42.67 17.04
CA LEU A 116 -48.21 42.01 17.39
C LEU A 116 -48.04 40.47 17.27
N PHE A 117 -48.25 39.73 18.35
CA PHE A 117 -49.09 38.52 18.39
C PHE A 117 -49.19 38.09 19.86
N ALA A 118 -50.00 38.84 20.60
CA ALA A 118 -50.55 38.37 21.85
C ALA A 118 -52.04 38.16 21.66
N LYS A 119 -52.54 37.17 22.40
CA LYS A 119 -53.92 36.91 22.81
C LYS A 119 -54.65 35.87 21.95
N LEU A 120 -55.35 34.89 22.54
CA LEU A 120 -56.17 35.03 23.74
C LEU A 120 -56.54 33.66 24.38
N LEU A 121 -56.21 33.50 25.68
CA LEU A 121 -56.99 32.96 26.83
C LEU A 121 -57.53 31.51 26.80
N ARG A 122 -57.11 30.63 27.73
CA ARG A 122 -57.53 30.36 29.15
C ARG A 122 -58.52 29.20 29.27
N GLY A 123 -58.21 28.21 30.13
CA GLY A 123 -59.23 27.31 30.67
C GLY A 123 -58.76 26.07 31.46
N LYS A 124 -58.43 26.27 32.75
CA LYS A 124 -58.68 25.41 33.94
C LYS A 124 -58.01 24.01 34.11
N ASN A 125 -57.27 23.97 35.24
CA ASN A 125 -56.72 22.88 36.06
C ASN A 125 -57.54 21.59 36.25
N LYS A 126 -56.81 20.46 36.38
CA LYS A 126 -56.64 19.58 37.58
C LYS A 126 -55.99 18.26 37.09
N GLY A 127 -54.95 17.66 37.65
CA GLY A 127 -54.04 17.91 38.77
C GLY A 127 -53.20 16.63 38.94
N TYR A 128 -51.92 16.75 39.33
CA TYR A 128 -51.17 15.78 40.16
C TYR A 128 -49.73 16.28 40.32
N SER A 129 -49.26 16.39 41.56
CA SER A 129 -47.89 16.76 41.91
C SER A 129 -46.96 15.56 41.81
N PRO A 130 -45.70 15.77 41.38
CA PRO A 130 -44.59 15.06 41.97
C PRO A 130 -43.54 16.03 42.53
N THR A 131 -43.25 15.78 43.80
CA THR A 131 -42.00 15.98 44.54
C THR A 131 -40.81 16.49 43.72
N THR A 132 -40.35 17.67 44.11
CA THR A 132 -39.06 18.27 43.78
C THR A 132 -37.90 17.34 44.16
N ILE A 133 -37.20 16.81 43.15
CA ILE A 133 -35.82 16.31 43.26
C ILE A 133 -34.95 17.23 42.40
N ALA A 134 -33.82 17.62 42.97
CA ALA A 134 -32.98 18.74 42.57
C ALA A 134 -32.47 18.68 41.12
N ALA A 135 -32.77 19.73 40.34
CA ALA A 135 -32.16 19.98 39.03
C ALA A 135 -30.64 20.27 39.10
N GLY A 136 -30.07 20.45 40.31
CA GLY A 136 -28.65 20.71 40.54
C GLY A 136 -27.75 19.46 40.44
N GLU A 137 -28.26 18.26 40.75
CA GLU A 137 -27.47 17.02 40.70
C GLU A 137 -27.44 16.38 39.30
N LEU A 138 -28.46 16.60 38.48
CA LEU A 138 -28.52 16.11 37.10
C LEU A 138 -27.56 16.85 36.16
N ASN A 139 -27.31 18.15 36.38
CA ASN A 139 -26.37 18.92 35.57
C ASN A 139 -24.90 18.70 35.97
N SER A 140 -24.61 18.50 37.26
CA SER A 140 -23.27 18.14 37.75
C SER A 140 -22.91 16.70 37.36
N SER A 141 -23.84 15.75 37.45
CA SER A 141 -23.61 14.36 37.00
C SER A 141 -23.37 14.25 35.49
N ARG A 142 -24.03 15.09 34.67
CA ARG A 142 -23.81 15.11 33.21
C ARG A 142 -22.48 15.75 32.81
N THR A 143 -22.08 16.84 33.48
CA THR A 143 -20.77 17.49 33.24
C THR A 143 -19.61 16.65 33.75
N VAL A 144 -19.74 15.98 34.90
CA VAL A 144 -18.75 15.03 35.42
C VAL A 144 -18.64 13.77 34.54
N LYS A 145 -19.75 13.21 34.04
CA LYS A 145 -19.72 12.10 33.06
C LYS A 145 -19.07 12.50 31.73
N LEU A 146 -19.29 13.74 31.26
CA LEU A 146 -18.64 14.27 30.04
C LEU A 146 -17.15 14.54 30.26
N ALA A 147 -16.72 15.02 31.43
CA ALA A 147 -15.31 15.20 31.77
C ALA A 147 -14.57 13.84 31.89
N ASN A 148 -15.21 12.83 32.49
CA ASN A 148 -14.64 11.49 32.68
C ASN A 148 -14.36 10.75 31.36
N ILE A 149 -15.11 11.04 30.29
CA ILE A 149 -14.90 10.43 28.96
C ILE A 149 -13.89 11.22 28.12
N ARG A 150 -13.83 12.56 28.30
CA ARG A 150 -13.00 13.45 27.48
C ARG A 150 -11.49 13.23 27.68
N VAL A 151 -11.04 13.07 28.93
CA VAL A 151 -9.61 12.92 29.24
C VAL A 151 -9.02 11.63 28.63
N PRO A 152 -9.60 10.44 28.87
CA PRO A 152 -9.22 9.19 28.18
C PRO A 152 -9.23 9.28 26.64
N LEU A 153 -10.26 9.88 26.05
CA LEU A 153 -10.35 10.05 24.60
C LEU A 153 -9.30 11.02 24.05
N SER A 154 -8.93 12.06 24.81
CA SER A 154 -7.84 12.95 24.44
C SER A 154 -6.51 12.21 24.46
N ALA A 155 -6.23 11.44 25.52
CA ALA A 155 -5.03 10.61 25.62
C ALA A 155 -4.93 9.60 24.47
N HIS A 156 -6.05 9.00 24.07
CA HIS A 156 -6.12 8.12 22.91
C HIS A 156 -5.77 8.84 21.62
N LYS A 157 -6.40 9.98 21.34
CA LYS A 157 -6.10 10.80 20.15
C LYS A 157 -4.64 11.24 20.14
N THR A 158 -4.06 11.65 21.27
CA THR A 158 -2.63 12.00 21.34
C THR A 158 -1.73 10.80 21.07
N THR A 159 -2.06 9.63 21.61
CA THR A 159 -1.33 8.39 21.32
C THR A 159 -1.37 8.06 19.82
N VAL A 160 -2.52 8.22 19.18
CA VAL A 160 -2.68 8.04 17.74
C VAL A 160 -1.85 9.08 16.97
N LEU A 161 -1.87 10.35 17.38
CA LEU A 161 -1.05 11.40 16.76
C LEU A 161 0.44 11.07 16.86
N LYS A 162 0.95 10.73 18.05
CA LYS A 162 2.35 10.36 18.24
C LYS A 162 2.77 9.17 17.38
N ARG A 163 1.89 8.16 17.24
CA ARG A 163 2.12 7.01 16.35
C ARG A 163 2.06 7.37 14.87
N THR A 164 1.37 8.46 14.51
CA THR A 164 1.17 8.92 13.13
C THR A 164 1.95 10.21 12.82
N GLU A 165 2.83 10.68 13.72
CA GLU A 165 3.57 11.94 13.61
C GLU A 165 4.48 11.99 12.38
N GLN A 166 5.00 10.84 11.96
CA GLN A 166 5.77 10.72 10.71
C GLN A 166 4.95 11.18 9.49
N LEU A 167 3.60 11.14 9.55
CA LEU A 167 2.74 11.67 8.49
C LEU A 167 2.66 13.21 8.43
N ARG A 168 3.08 13.92 9.48
CA ARG A 168 3.02 15.39 9.61
C ARG A 168 4.08 16.09 8.75
N CYS A 169 5.28 15.49 8.63
CA CYS A 169 6.38 16.03 7.81
C CYS A 169 6.09 16.09 6.30
N TYR A 170 5.01 15.45 5.83
CA TYR A 170 4.69 15.38 4.40
C TYR A 170 3.77 16.50 3.88
N SER A 171 3.08 17.25 4.74
CA SER A 171 2.17 18.33 4.29
C SER A 171 2.81 19.71 4.18
N GLU A 172 3.93 19.97 4.86
CA GLU A 172 4.48 21.33 5.01
C GLU A 172 5.79 21.59 4.26
N GLY A 173 6.36 20.60 3.56
CA GLY A 173 7.58 20.81 2.76
C GLY A 173 8.81 21.26 3.55
N GLU A 174 8.81 21.11 4.89
CA GLU A 174 9.88 21.61 5.73
C GLU A 174 11.14 20.75 5.65
N ARG A 175 12.24 21.46 5.38
CA ARG A 175 13.62 20.98 5.29
C ARG A 175 14.20 20.76 6.68
N ALA A 176 13.82 19.71 7.39
CA ALA A 176 14.52 19.30 8.60
C ALA A 176 15.52 18.18 8.28
N SER A 177 16.80 18.50 8.37
CA SER A 177 17.93 17.58 8.29
C SER A 177 17.91 16.59 9.47
N SER A 178 17.39 15.38 9.24
CA SER A 178 17.76 14.24 10.07
C SER A 178 18.24 13.10 9.19
N ASN A 179 19.56 12.88 9.21
CA ASN A 179 20.16 11.66 8.73
C ASN A 179 19.92 10.59 9.80
N SER A 180 18.94 9.71 9.59
CA SER A 180 19.02 8.27 9.94
C SER A 180 17.69 7.55 9.66
N ALA A 181 17.75 6.58 8.75
CA ALA A 181 17.03 5.30 8.78
C ALA A 181 15.67 5.25 9.51
N SER A 182 14.61 5.85 8.95
CA SER A 182 13.23 5.48 9.30
C SER A 182 12.41 5.15 8.06
N HIS A 183 12.15 3.84 7.93
CA HIS A 183 11.22 3.10 7.07
C HIS A 183 10.41 3.85 6.00
N ILE A 184 10.70 3.49 4.73
CA ILE A 184 9.82 3.56 3.54
C ILE A 184 8.97 4.84 3.49
N GLU A 185 9.62 5.95 3.12
CA GLU A 185 8.97 7.21 2.76
C GLU A 185 8.15 7.04 1.46
N ILE A 186 6.99 6.39 1.56
CA ILE A 186 5.93 6.55 0.58
C ILE A 186 5.33 7.94 0.80
N ARG A 187 5.88 8.91 0.09
CA ARG A 187 5.29 10.23 -0.09
C ARG A 187 3.91 10.05 -0.69
N TYR A 188 2.91 10.20 0.17
CA TYR A 188 1.54 9.79 -0.09
C TYR A 188 0.87 10.65 -1.15
N THR A 189 0.11 10.00 -2.01
CA THR A 189 -0.83 10.62 -2.94
C THR A 189 -2.16 9.88 -2.81
N ASP A 190 -3.28 10.59 -2.99
CA ASP A 190 -4.64 10.09 -2.74
C ASP A 190 -4.88 8.71 -3.37
N LEU A 191 -5.18 7.70 -2.53
CA LEU A 191 -5.43 6.35 -3.01
C LEU A 191 -6.74 6.27 -3.79
N PHE A 192 -6.62 5.79 -5.03
CA PHE A 192 -7.76 5.49 -5.88
C PHE A 192 -8.47 4.23 -5.41
N VAL A 193 -9.75 4.37 -5.07
CA VAL A 193 -10.60 3.28 -4.57
C VAL A 193 -11.81 3.13 -5.48
N THR A 194 -11.98 1.97 -6.11
CA THR A 194 -13.16 1.65 -6.94
C THR A 194 -14.04 0.58 -6.32
N ASP A 195 -15.33 0.59 -6.68
CA ASP A 195 -16.26 -0.44 -6.24
C ASP A 195 -16.05 -1.74 -7.02
N ASP A 196 -15.99 -2.86 -6.29
CA ASP A 196 -15.66 -4.16 -6.86
C ASP A 196 -16.89 -5.01 -7.27
N SER A 197 -16.86 -5.60 -8.46
CA SER A 197 -17.58 -6.84 -8.79
C SER A 197 -16.58 -7.99 -8.64
N ASP A 198 -16.78 -8.87 -7.64
CA ASP A 198 -15.88 -9.95 -7.18
C ASP A 198 -15.52 -11.04 -8.24
N ALA A 199 -15.64 -10.78 -9.53
CA ALA A 199 -15.26 -11.71 -10.59
C ALA A 199 -13.75 -11.65 -10.86
N LEU A 200 -12.94 -12.33 -10.04
CA LEU A 200 -11.52 -12.55 -10.30
C LEU A 200 -11.12 -13.99 -9.97
N ASP A 201 -10.60 -14.68 -10.99
CA ASP A 201 -9.98 -16.01 -10.95
C ASP A 201 -8.84 -16.08 -9.93
N ASP A 202 -8.90 -17.09 -9.05
CA ASP A 202 -7.95 -17.35 -7.96
C ASP A 202 -6.55 -17.82 -8.42
N LYS A 203 -6.30 -17.89 -9.74
CA LYS A 203 -5.12 -18.58 -10.31
C LYS A 203 -3.90 -17.69 -10.63
N GLN A 204 -4.04 -16.36 -10.63
CA GLN A 204 -2.96 -15.45 -11.04
C GLN A 204 -2.31 -14.74 -9.83
N HIS A 205 -0.99 -14.51 -9.89
CA HIS A 205 -0.28 -13.76 -8.85
C HIS A 205 -0.86 -12.34 -8.69
N GLU A 206 -1.11 -11.91 -7.45
CA GLU A 206 -1.91 -10.72 -7.13
C GLU A 206 -1.44 -9.44 -7.85
N TYR A 207 -0.13 -9.29 -8.01
CA TYR A 207 0.48 -8.18 -8.73
C TYR A 207 -0.03 -8.06 -10.19
N PHE A 208 -0.07 -9.17 -10.92
CA PHE A 208 -0.50 -9.17 -12.32
C PHE A 208 -2.00 -8.96 -12.45
N ASP A 209 -2.79 -9.48 -11.51
CA ASP A 209 -4.23 -9.19 -11.48
C ASP A 209 -4.49 -7.69 -11.25
N LEU A 210 -3.77 -7.04 -10.34
CA LEU A 210 -3.89 -5.60 -10.15
C LEU A 210 -3.50 -4.81 -11.40
N ALA A 211 -2.35 -5.13 -12.02
CA ALA A 211 -1.88 -4.47 -13.24
C ALA A 211 -2.93 -4.60 -14.37
N SER A 212 -3.46 -5.80 -14.56
CA SER A 212 -4.52 -6.11 -15.52
C SER A 212 -5.83 -5.39 -15.22
N ARG A 213 -6.22 -5.33 -13.94
CA ARG A 213 -7.43 -4.64 -13.48
C ARG A 213 -7.34 -3.13 -13.69
N ARG A 214 -6.18 -2.55 -13.40
CA ARG A 214 -5.89 -1.15 -13.64
C ARG A 214 -6.02 -0.80 -15.13
N ALA A 215 -5.42 -1.60 -16.01
CA ALA A 215 -5.55 -1.41 -17.46
C ALA A 215 -7.02 -1.38 -17.92
N ARG A 216 -7.89 -2.24 -17.37
CA ARG A 216 -9.34 -2.23 -17.66
C ARG A 216 -10.04 -0.96 -17.16
N ILE A 217 -9.76 -0.56 -15.92
CA ILE A 217 -10.42 0.57 -15.27
C ILE A 217 -10.14 1.87 -16.03
N TYR A 218 -8.91 2.10 -16.48
CA TYR A 218 -8.58 3.29 -17.26
C TYR A 218 -9.22 3.33 -18.66
N VAL A 219 -9.59 2.18 -19.24
CA VAL A 219 -10.11 2.09 -20.61
C VAL A 219 -11.64 2.05 -20.68
N HIS A 220 -12.32 1.48 -19.68
CA HIS A 220 -13.76 1.18 -19.79
C HIS A 220 -14.68 1.95 -18.86
N GLN A 221 -14.18 2.58 -17.79
CA GLN A 221 -15.04 3.21 -16.80
C GLN A 221 -14.38 4.46 -16.21
N ALA A 222 -15.10 5.59 -16.25
CA ALA A 222 -14.82 6.72 -15.37
C ALA A 222 -15.10 6.26 -13.93
N CYS A 223 -14.12 5.62 -13.30
CA CYS A 223 -14.24 5.14 -11.95
C CYS A 223 -14.22 6.32 -10.98
N GLN A 224 -15.17 6.34 -10.04
CA GLN A 224 -15.26 7.40 -9.04
C GLN A 224 -14.06 7.31 -8.08
N ARG A 225 -13.28 8.38 -7.99
CA ARG A 225 -12.26 8.55 -6.95
C ARG A 225 -12.93 8.62 -5.58
N ILE A 226 -12.61 7.69 -4.69
CA ILE A 226 -13.04 7.71 -3.29
C ILE A 226 -11.79 7.95 -2.43
N ARG A 227 -11.73 9.09 -1.75
CA ARG A 227 -10.68 9.34 -0.75
C ARG A 227 -10.86 8.39 0.46
N PRO A 228 -9.80 8.03 1.21
CA PRO A 228 -9.94 7.19 2.40
C PRO A 228 -10.99 7.69 3.42
N CYS A 229 -11.08 9.01 3.63
CA CYS A 229 -12.09 9.62 4.50
C CYS A 229 -13.53 9.49 3.97
N GLN A 230 -13.73 9.11 2.70
CA GLN A 230 -15.02 8.92 2.06
C GLN A 230 -15.46 7.46 2.00
N LEU A 231 -14.68 6.51 2.54
CA LEU A 231 -15.01 5.08 2.53
C LEU A 231 -16.39 4.79 3.14
N LEU A 232 -16.74 5.49 4.22
CA LEU A 232 -18.04 5.40 4.90
C LEU A 232 -19.09 6.40 4.41
N SER A 233 -18.75 7.26 3.43
CA SER A 233 -19.68 8.24 2.88
C SER A 233 -20.79 7.57 2.07
N GLN A 234 -21.99 8.16 2.15
CA GLN A 234 -23.17 7.68 1.43
C GLN A 234 -22.98 7.72 -0.09
N ARG A 235 -23.48 6.71 -0.80
CA ARG A 235 -23.52 6.72 -2.28
C ARG A 235 -24.79 7.41 -2.75
N ALA A 236 -24.72 8.16 -3.84
CA ALA A 236 -25.90 8.74 -4.48
C ALA A 236 -26.98 7.70 -4.82
N ALA A 237 -26.59 6.44 -5.08
CA ALA A 237 -27.49 5.34 -5.41
C ALA A 237 -27.99 4.50 -4.21
N ALA A 238 -27.42 4.67 -3.00
CA ALA A 238 -27.79 3.88 -1.83
C ALA A 238 -28.26 4.80 -0.69
N GLY A 239 -29.53 4.70 -0.30
CA GLY A 239 -30.15 5.56 0.72
C GLY A 239 -29.57 5.47 2.15
N ARG A 240 -28.53 4.65 2.41
CA ARG A 240 -27.89 4.50 3.73
C ARG A 240 -26.36 4.45 3.62
N ARG A 241 -25.67 4.99 4.63
CA ARG A 241 -24.20 4.92 4.76
C ARG A 241 -23.74 3.47 4.97
N PRO A 242 -22.69 2.99 4.29
CA PRO A 242 -22.12 1.67 4.55
C PRO A 242 -21.49 1.64 5.94
N ARG A 243 -21.75 0.58 6.72
CA ARG A 243 -21.12 0.38 8.04
C ARG A 243 -19.94 -0.57 7.96
N ARG A 244 -19.96 -1.53 7.04
CA ARG A 244 -18.90 -2.52 6.84
C ARG A 244 -18.29 -2.32 5.47
N VAL A 245 -17.04 -1.91 5.44
CA VAL A 245 -16.28 -1.63 4.23
C VAL A 245 -15.08 -2.55 4.18
N LYS A 246 -14.89 -3.21 3.05
CA LYS A 246 -13.69 -4.00 2.75
C LYS A 246 -12.83 -3.23 1.76
N VAL A 247 -11.57 -3.00 2.10
CA VAL A 247 -10.55 -2.39 1.25
C VAL A 247 -9.54 -3.47 0.84
N LYS A 248 -9.60 -3.88 -0.42
CA LYS A 248 -8.67 -4.83 -1.03
C LYS A 248 -7.53 -4.09 -1.72
N GLY A 249 -6.38 -4.73 -1.77
CA GLY A 249 -5.24 -4.26 -2.56
C GLY A 249 -4.03 -5.12 -2.31
N ILE A 250 -3.10 -5.16 -3.26
CA ILE A 250 -1.91 -6.00 -3.14
C ILE A 250 -0.97 -5.48 -2.04
N ALA A 251 0.06 -6.24 -1.71
CA ALA A 251 1.12 -5.79 -0.80
C ALA A 251 1.80 -4.51 -1.32
N GLY A 252 2.25 -3.63 -0.41
CA GLY A 252 2.96 -2.40 -0.80
C GLY A 252 2.13 -1.33 -1.52
N ILE A 253 0.85 -1.58 -1.82
CA ILE A 253 -0.03 -0.61 -2.52
C ILE A 253 -0.43 0.61 -1.68
N GLY A 254 -0.17 0.58 -0.37
CA GLY A 254 -0.47 1.69 0.55
C GLY A 254 -1.73 1.54 1.41
N LYS A 255 -2.31 0.33 1.54
CA LYS A 255 -3.50 0.09 2.40
C LYS A 255 -3.31 0.60 3.84
N SER A 256 -2.26 0.12 4.52
CA SER A 256 -1.96 0.52 5.91
C SER A 256 -1.63 2.00 6.03
N VAL A 257 -0.97 2.58 5.01
CA VAL A 257 -0.69 4.03 4.96
C VAL A 257 -1.99 4.84 4.88
N ALA A 258 -2.98 4.40 4.09
CA ALA A 258 -4.30 5.03 4.07
C ALA A 258 -5.04 4.93 5.40
N VAL A 259 -4.95 3.78 6.08
CA VAL A 259 -5.50 3.60 7.43
C VAL A 259 -4.85 4.55 8.42
N GLN A 260 -3.52 4.63 8.44
CA GLN A 260 -2.78 5.55 9.30
C GLN A 260 -3.14 7.00 9.02
N ARG A 261 -3.35 7.36 7.74
CA ARG A 261 -3.82 8.70 7.37
C ARG A 261 -5.23 8.98 7.90
N LEU A 262 -6.14 8.01 7.79
CA LEU A 262 -7.50 8.13 8.33
C LEU A 262 -7.49 8.34 9.85
N LEU A 263 -6.63 7.60 10.55
CA LEU A 263 -6.40 7.72 11.99
C LEU A 263 -5.84 9.10 12.37
N TYR A 264 -4.83 9.58 11.64
CA TYR A 264 -4.27 10.91 11.82
C TYR A 264 -5.34 12.00 11.63
N GLU A 265 -6.08 11.95 10.53
CA GLU A 265 -7.12 12.95 10.24
C GLU A 265 -8.27 12.92 11.25
N TRP A 266 -8.62 11.74 11.77
CA TRP A 266 -9.57 11.64 12.89
C TRP A 266 -9.00 12.21 14.19
N ALA A 267 -7.73 11.94 14.49
CA ALA A 267 -7.11 12.35 15.73
C ALA A 267 -6.95 13.89 15.81
N VAL A 268 -6.57 14.52 14.68
CA VAL A 268 -6.58 15.98 14.48
C VAL A 268 -8.01 16.54 14.32
N GLY A 269 -9.02 15.70 14.09
CA GLY A 269 -10.40 16.15 13.90
C GLY A 269 -10.67 16.81 12.55
N LYS A 270 -9.86 16.51 11.53
CA LYS A 270 -10.08 16.93 10.13
C LYS A 270 -11.19 16.12 9.47
N SER A 271 -11.21 14.81 9.66
CA SER A 271 -12.15 13.86 9.04
C SER A 271 -12.76 12.90 10.08
N MET A 272 -13.79 12.13 9.70
CA MET A 272 -14.42 11.08 10.55
C MET A 272 -14.97 11.62 11.90
N ARG A 273 -15.46 12.86 11.91
CA ARG A 273 -15.89 13.58 13.12
C ARG A 273 -17.13 12.97 13.78
N GLU A 274 -17.89 12.19 13.04
CA GLU A 274 -19.08 11.49 13.54
C GLU A 274 -18.74 10.35 14.52
N PHE A 275 -17.48 9.91 14.58
CA PHE A 275 -17.04 8.85 15.48
C PHE A 275 -16.39 9.42 16.74
N THR A 276 -16.99 9.11 17.89
CA THR A 276 -16.46 9.46 19.21
C THR A 276 -15.11 8.79 19.45
N CYS A 277 -14.98 7.52 19.05
CA CYS A 277 -13.76 6.73 19.20
C CYS A 277 -13.49 5.90 17.93
N VAL A 278 -12.22 5.80 17.54
CA VAL A 278 -11.75 4.97 16.43
C VAL A 278 -10.71 4.01 16.97
N PHE A 279 -11.00 2.71 16.97
CA PHE A 279 -10.08 1.67 17.41
C PHE A 279 -9.32 1.10 16.22
N ASP A 280 -7.99 1.17 16.25
CA ASP A 280 -7.10 0.52 15.28
C ASP A 280 -6.63 -0.84 15.81
N LEU A 281 -7.11 -1.93 15.19
CA LEU A 281 -6.70 -3.30 15.49
C LEU A 281 -5.92 -3.84 14.30
N ARG A 282 -4.62 -4.12 14.49
CA ARG A 282 -3.79 -4.75 13.45
C ARG A 282 -3.79 -6.25 13.68
N PHE A 283 -4.19 -7.01 12.67
CA PHE A 283 -4.24 -8.48 12.77
C PHE A 283 -2.89 -9.10 13.15
N ARG A 284 -1.81 -8.46 12.69
CA ARG A 284 -0.45 -8.84 13.03
C ARG A 284 -0.17 -8.88 14.53
N GLU A 285 -0.76 -7.96 15.28
CA GLU A 285 -0.64 -7.86 16.75
C GLU A 285 -1.64 -8.78 17.45
N LEU A 286 -2.83 -8.95 16.87
CA LEU A 286 -3.82 -9.91 17.38
C LEU A 286 -3.30 -11.35 17.38
N ASN A 287 -2.32 -11.68 16.54
CA ASN A 287 -1.64 -12.97 16.55
C ASN A 287 -0.87 -13.26 17.85
N LEU A 288 -0.63 -12.27 18.70
CA LEU A 288 0.08 -12.47 19.98
C LEU A 288 -0.85 -12.98 21.09
N ILE A 289 -2.16 -13.04 20.82
CA ILE A 289 -3.17 -13.40 21.81
C ILE A 289 -3.58 -14.86 21.59
N ASP A 290 -3.15 -15.73 22.51
CA ASP A 290 -3.44 -17.17 22.50
C ASP A 290 -4.53 -17.58 23.49
N ALA A 291 -4.66 -16.84 24.59
CA ALA A 291 -5.66 -17.14 25.61
C ALA A 291 -7.04 -16.56 25.20
N PRO A 292 -8.15 -17.28 25.47
CA PRO A 292 -9.48 -16.72 25.34
C PRO A 292 -9.70 -15.52 26.25
N LEU A 293 -10.30 -14.47 25.69
CA LEU A 293 -10.60 -13.21 26.37
C LEU A 293 -11.90 -12.62 25.82
N SER A 294 -12.50 -11.68 26.56
CA SER A 294 -13.66 -10.93 26.08
C SER A 294 -13.26 -9.79 25.14
N PHE A 295 -14.20 -9.27 24.36
CA PHE A 295 -13.92 -8.12 23.50
C PHE A 295 -13.56 -6.86 24.30
N GLN A 296 -14.18 -6.69 25.47
CA GLN A 296 -13.85 -5.60 26.37
C GLN A 296 -12.44 -5.77 26.98
N GLU A 297 -12.06 -6.99 27.39
CA GLU A 297 -10.70 -7.31 27.85
C GLU A 297 -9.67 -6.99 26.75
N LEU A 298 -9.92 -7.42 25.51
CA LEU A 298 -9.07 -7.15 24.35
C LEU A 298 -8.81 -5.65 24.15
N LEU A 299 -9.87 -4.83 24.18
CA LEU A 299 -9.72 -3.37 24.04
C LEU A 299 -9.05 -2.76 25.27
N GLY A 300 -9.33 -3.27 26.47
CA GLY A 300 -8.78 -2.75 27.72
C GLY A 300 -7.29 -3.02 27.88
N GLU A 301 -6.79 -4.14 27.39
CA GLU A 301 -5.36 -4.46 27.38
C GLU A 301 -4.61 -3.61 26.36
N ARG A 302 -5.19 -3.45 25.17
CA ARG A 302 -4.56 -2.74 24.05
C ARG A 302 -4.64 -1.22 24.15
N PHE A 303 -5.72 -0.70 24.72
CA PHE A 303 -5.97 0.72 24.93
C PHE A 303 -6.17 0.98 26.43
N ARG A 304 -5.13 0.72 27.24
CA ARG A 304 -5.17 0.81 28.71
C ARG A 304 -5.80 2.11 29.23
N TYR A 305 -5.52 3.22 28.57
CA TYR A 305 -6.07 4.55 28.90
C TYR A 305 -7.57 4.70 28.63
N LEU A 306 -8.20 3.82 27.83
CA LEU A 306 -9.64 3.78 27.60
C LEU A 306 -10.38 2.81 28.54
N LYS A 307 -9.65 1.98 29.31
CA LYS A 307 -10.23 0.84 30.04
C LYS A 307 -11.43 1.21 30.91
N GLU A 308 -11.36 2.33 31.61
CA GLU A 308 -12.43 2.80 32.51
C GLU A 308 -13.70 3.26 31.77
N ILE A 309 -13.57 3.69 30.51
CA ILE A 309 -14.69 4.22 29.72
C ILE A 309 -15.17 3.26 28.63
N LEU A 310 -14.56 2.08 28.51
CA LEU A 310 -14.96 1.07 27.51
C LEU A 310 -16.42 0.64 27.63
N PRO A 311 -16.99 0.37 28.83
CA PRO A 311 -18.40 0.02 28.95
C PRO A 311 -19.33 1.09 28.36
N ASP A 312 -19.05 2.36 28.65
CA ASP A 312 -19.83 3.49 28.14
C ASP A 312 -19.71 3.63 26.62
N LEU A 313 -18.49 3.46 26.08
CA LEU A 313 -18.23 3.49 24.64
C LEU A 313 -18.96 2.35 23.92
N LEU A 314 -18.82 1.11 24.42
CA LEU A 314 -19.42 -0.09 23.85
C LEU A 314 -20.96 -0.07 23.95
N GLY A 315 -21.53 0.61 24.94
CA GLY A 315 -22.97 0.88 25.03
C GLY A 315 -23.52 1.80 23.93
N SER A 316 -22.66 2.55 23.25
CA SER A 316 -23.00 3.44 22.12
C SER A 316 -22.32 3.02 20.81
N PRO A 317 -22.58 1.81 20.29
CA PRO A 317 -21.79 1.24 19.19
C PRO A 317 -21.88 2.03 17.88
N SER A 318 -22.95 2.81 17.66
CA SER A 318 -23.11 3.60 16.43
C SER A 318 -22.12 4.76 16.27
N SER A 319 -21.49 5.20 17.36
CA SER A 319 -20.46 6.24 17.34
C SER A 319 -19.03 5.67 17.34
N LEU A 320 -18.88 4.35 17.16
CA LEU A 320 -17.59 3.67 17.13
C LEU A 320 -17.23 3.24 15.70
N LEU A 321 -15.94 3.36 15.40
CA LEU A 321 -15.32 2.80 14.20
C LEU A 321 -14.20 1.86 14.62
N PHE A 322 -14.21 0.66 14.06
CA PHE A 322 -13.12 -0.31 14.15
C PHE A 322 -12.41 -0.37 12.81
N ILE A 323 -11.11 -0.10 12.80
CA ILE A 323 -10.26 -0.32 11.64
C ILE A 323 -9.44 -1.58 11.89
N LEU A 324 -9.70 -2.60 11.08
CA LEU A 324 -9.04 -3.90 11.12
C LEU A 324 -8.03 -3.95 9.98
N ASP A 325 -6.75 -3.76 10.29
CA ASP A 325 -5.69 -3.65 9.28
C ASP A 325 -4.94 -4.99 9.11
N GLY A 326 -4.82 -5.45 7.86
CA GLY A 326 -3.95 -6.55 7.45
C GLY A 326 -4.50 -7.95 7.71
N LEU A 327 -5.74 -8.26 7.30
CA LEU A 327 -6.31 -9.62 7.49
C LEU A 327 -5.44 -10.74 6.90
N ASP A 328 -4.72 -10.44 5.82
CA ASP A 328 -3.74 -11.35 5.19
C ASP A 328 -2.58 -11.75 6.11
N GLU A 329 -2.40 -11.04 7.22
CA GLU A 329 -1.36 -11.27 8.21
C GLU A 329 -1.88 -12.01 9.44
N PHE A 330 -3.17 -12.41 9.46
CA PHE A 330 -3.74 -13.13 10.57
C PHE A 330 -3.45 -14.64 10.47
N ARG A 331 -2.88 -15.21 11.54
CA ARG A 331 -2.48 -16.62 11.55
C ARG A 331 -3.65 -17.58 11.77
N PHE A 332 -4.74 -17.10 12.37
CA PHE A 332 -5.89 -17.92 12.70
C PHE A 332 -6.95 -17.84 11.59
N PRO A 333 -7.47 -18.97 11.09
CA PRO A 333 -8.51 -18.93 10.07
C PRO A 333 -9.80 -18.34 10.64
N LEU A 334 -10.41 -17.41 9.90
CA LEU A 334 -11.73 -16.90 10.25
C LEU A 334 -12.80 -17.82 9.68
N ASP A 335 -13.74 -18.24 10.54
CA ASP A 335 -14.95 -18.90 10.07
C ASP A 335 -15.86 -17.86 9.41
N TRP A 336 -16.24 -18.11 8.16
CA TRP A 336 -17.12 -17.26 7.35
C TRP A 336 -18.54 -17.83 7.21
N SER A 337 -18.89 -18.89 7.94
CA SER A 337 -20.25 -19.40 8.04
C SER A 337 -21.22 -18.28 8.47
N ARG A 338 -22.49 -18.34 8.03
CA ARG A 338 -23.51 -17.37 8.47
C ARG A 338 -23.92 -17.59 9.93
N ASP A 339 -23.83 -18.82 10.41
CA ASP A 339 -24.18 -19.22 11.77
C ASP A 339 -22.98 -18.96 12.69
N GLY A 340 -22.84 -17.71 13.15
CA GLY A 340 -21.83 -17.36 14.15
C GLY A 340 -22.30 -17.73 15.56
N ALA A 341 -21.35 -18.06 16.44
CA ALA A 341 -21.62 -18.13 17.87
C ALA A 341 -22.19 -16.79 18.37
N ASN A 342 -23.17 -16.84 19.28
CA ASN A 342 -23.74 -15.65 19.89
C ASN A 342 -22.78 -15.13 20.96
N ILE A 343 -21.79 -14.35 20.52
CA ILE A 343 -20.73 -13.78 21.37
C ILE A 343 -21.14 -12.37 21.77
N ASP A 344 -21.16 -12.11 23.07
CA ASP A 344 -21.35 -10.79 23.65
C ASP A 344 -20.01 -10.13 23.98
N VAL A 345 -19.99 -8.83 24.25
CA VAL A 345 -18.78 -8.05 24.56
C VAL A 345 -18.01 -8.57 25.77
N ASP A 346 -18.71 -9.19 26.72
CA ASP A 346 -18.15 -9.77 27.96
C ASP A 346 -17.88 -11.28 27.85
N SER A 347 -18.35 -11.95 26.80
CA SER A 347 -18.13 -13.39 26.59
C SER A 347 -16.68 -13.66 26.20
N LYS A 348 -16.02 -14.59 26.91
CA LYS A 348 -14.68 -15.05 26.54
C LYS A 348 -14.73 -15.94 25.31
N ALA A 349 -13.96 -15.58 24.29
CA ALA A 349 -13.83 -16.33 23.05
C ALA A 349 -12.40 -16.24 22.52
N SER A 350 -12.07 -17.04 21.52
CA SER A 350 -10.79 -16.87 20.82
C SER A 350 -10.76 -15.53 20.06
N VAL A 351 -9.57 -14.97 19.87
CA VAL A 351 -9.41 -13.73 19.09
C VAL A 351 -9.94 -13.87 17.66
N SER A 352 -9.84 -15.06 17.05
CA SER A 352 -10.43 -15.36 15.74
C SER A 352 -11.96 -15.27 15.73
N GLU A 353 -12.62 -15.79 16.75
CA GLU A 353 -14.08 -15.74 16.88
C GLU A 353 -14.55 -14.31 17.13
N LEU A 354 -13.86 -13.55 17.99
CA LEU A 354 -14.13 -12.12 18.23
C LEU A 354 -14.03 -11.31 16.93
N MET A 355 -12.95 -11.48 16.16
CA MET A 355 -12.76 -10.76 14.89
C MET A 355 -13.80 -11.17 13.85
N ALA A 356 -14.12 -12.46 13.73
CA ALA A 356 -15.17 -12.92 12.84
C ALA A 356 -16.53 -12.33 13.22
N ALA A 357 -16.90 -12.34 14.51
CA ALA A 357 -18.15 -11.79 15.00
C ALA A 357 -18.24 -10.27 14.81
N LEU A 358 -17.14 -9.54 15.01
CA LEU A 358 -17.05 -8.11 14.75
C LEU A 358 -17.21 -7.79 13.25
N ILE A 359 -16.56 -8.54 12.36
CA ILE A 359 -16.63 -8.34 10.89
C ILE A 359 -18.02 -8.70 10.35
N LYS A 360 -18.58 -9.84 10.76
CA LYS A 360 -19.93 -10.29 10.36
C LYS A 360 -21.02 -9.38 10.91
N GLY A 361 -20.78 -8.82 12.10
CA GLY A 361 -21.70 -7.91 12.77
C GLY A 361 -22.62 -8.53 13.80
N SER A 362 -22.32 -9.75 14.25
CA SER A 362 -23.04 -10.37 15.37
C SER A 362 -22.66 -9.74 16.71
N LEU A 363 -21.41 -9.31 16.91
CA LEU A 363 -20.93 -8.72 18.18
C LEU A 363 -21.37 -7.25 18.37
N LEU A 364 -21.11 -6.39 17.38
CA LEU A 364 -21.47 -4.96 17.40
C LEU A 364 -22.14 -4.56 16.08
N PRO A 365 -23.44 -4.86 15.90
CA PRO A 365 -24.12 -4.69 14.61
C PRO A 365 -24.17 -3.24 14.13
N LYS A 366 -24.26 -2.29 15.08
CA LYS A 366 -24.35 -0.85 14.81
C LYS A 366 -22.98 -0.17 14.65
N ALA A 367 -21.87 -0.81 15.01
CA ALA A 367 -20.54 -0.22 14.82
C ALA A 367 -20.14 -0.19 13.34
N SER A 368 -19.27 0.75 12.98
CA SER A 368 -18.64 0.78 11.66
C SER A 368 -17.34 -0.02 11.69
N VAL A 369 -17.05 -0.74 10.60
CA VAL A 369 -15.86 -1.57 10.42
C VAL A 369 -15.24 -1.30 9.06
N ILE A 370 -13.95 -0.95 9.05
CA ILE A 370 -13.13 -0.92 7.84
C ILE A 370 -12.12 -2.06 7.95
N LEU A 371 -12.19 -2.99 7.00
CA LEU A 371 -11.26 -4.12 6.91
C LEU A 371 -10.29 -3.88 5.75
N THR A 372 -8.98 -3.96 5.98
CA THR A 372 -8.00 -4.06 4.89
C THR A 372 -7.53 -5.50 4.71
N THR A 373 -7.37 -5.93 3.46
CA THR A 373 -6.98 -7.30 3.13
C THR A 373 -6.31 -7.37 1.76
N ARG A 374 -5.48 -8.39 1.53
CA ARG A 374 -5.06 -8.76 0.17
C ARG A 374 -6.16 -9.51 -0.59
N PRO A 375 -6.11 -9.51 -1.95
CA PRO A 375 -7.02 -10.30 -2.77
C PRO A 375 -6.98 -11.82 -2.48
N SER A 376 -5.81 -12.40 -2.22
CA SER A 376 -5.65 -13.84 -1.92
C SER A 376 -6.27 -14.27 -0.59
N THR A 377 -6.55 -13.33 0.31
CA THR A 377 -7.10 -13.64 1.62
C THR A 377 -8.62 -13.65 1.56
N LYS A 378 -9.20 -14.79 1.90
CA LYS A 378 -10.63 -15.03 1.85
C LYS A 378 -11.37 -14.08 2.79
N ALA A 379 -12.18 -13.18 2.20
CA ALA A 379 -13.11 -12.29 2.90
C ALA A 379 -14.35 -12.07 2.02
N PRO A 380 -15.44 -12.85 2.18
CA PRO A 380 -16.59 -12.84 1.28
C PRO A 380 -17.29 -11.48 1.22
N LYS A 381 -17.65 -11.00 0.02
CA LYS A 381 -18.36 -9.71 -0.15
C LYS A 381 -19.72 -9.64 0.55
N GLY A 382 -20.37 -10.78 0.82
CA GLY A 382 -21.67 -10.82 1.50
C GLY A 382 -21.72 -10.13 2.87
N PHE A 383 -20.57 -9.95 3.53
CA PHE A 383 -20.48 -9.28 4.83
C PHE A 383 -20.23 -7.76 4.74
N PHE A 384 -20.01 -7.21 3.55
CA PHE A 384 -19.62 -5.82 3.36
C PHE A 384 -20.61 -5.08 2.47
N GLN A 385 -21.10 -3.93 2.94
CA GLN A 385 -21.96 -3.07 2.11
C GLN A 385 -21.16 -2.33 1.03
N ARG A 386 -19.84 -2.19 1.22
CA ARG A 386 -18.94 -1.60 0.24
C ARG A 386 -17.66 -2.40 0.13
N CYS A 387 -17.23 -2.67 -1.09
CA CYS A 387 -15.96 -3.32 -1.40
C CYS A 387 -15.17 -2.40 -2.32
N CYS A 388 -13.97 -2.05 -1.87
CA CYS A 388 -13.12 -1.00 -2.38
C CYS A 388 -11.78 -1.62 -2.82
N VAL A 389 -11.24 -1.24 -3.98
CA VAL A 389 -9.92 -1.73 -4.43
C VAL A 389 -8.94 -0.58 -4.61
N VAL A 390 -7.80 -0.67 -3.93
CA VAL A 390 -6.69 0.30 -4.04
C VAL A 390 -5.89 0.03 -5.31
N LEU A 391 -5.78 1.01 -6.21
CA LEU A 391 -5.07 0.88 -7.49
C LEU A 391 -3.64 1.47 -7.52
N GLY A 392 -3.18 2.08 -6.42
CA GLY A 392 -1.86 2.70 -6.33
C GLY A 392 -1.81 4.11 -6.95
N PHE A 393 -0.60 4.53 -7.33
CA PHE A 393 -0.31 5.83 -7.92
C PHE A 393 -0.81 5.97 -9.35
N GLU A 394 -1.31 7.14 -9.72
CA GLU A 394 -1.49 7.56 -11.11
C GLU A 394 -0.18 8.05 -11.73
N GLU A 395 -0.14 8.21 -13.05
CA GLU A 395 1.06 8.71 -13.75
C GLU A 395 1.56 10.06 -13.19
N ALA A 396 0.64 11.01 -12.96
CA ALA A 396 0.98 12.29 -12.34
C ALA A 396 1.56 12.12 -10.91
N GLN A 397 1.06 11.13 -10.16
CA GLN A 397 1.53 10.83 -8.81
C GLN A 397 2.90 10.13 -8.82
N VAL A 398 3.22 9.35 -9.85
CA VAL A 398 4.58 8.82 -10.06
C VAL A 398 5.57 9.95 -10.29
N LYS A 399 5.23 10.93 -11.16
CA LYS A 399 6.06 12.11 -11.41
C LYS A 399 6.25 12.97 -10.15
N GLU A 400 5.19 13.18 -9.40
CA GLU A 400 5.26 13.89 -8.12
C GLU A 400 6.15 13.14 -7.12
N TYR A 401 6.00 11.81 -7.05
CA TYR A 401 6.80 10.97 -6.17
C TYR A 401 8.28 11.04 -6.50
N THR A 402 8.68 10.91 -7.78
CA THR A 402 10.09 11.01 -8.20
C THR A 402 10.66 12.39 -7.91
N GLY A 403 9.92 13.46 -8.25
CA GLY A 403 10.31 14.85 -7.99
C GLY A 403 10.49 15.16 -6.51
N LYS A 404 9.67 14.52 -5.67
CA LYS A 404 9.83 14.59 -4.23
C LYS A 404 11.05 13.76 -3.78
N PHE A 405 11.16 12.50 -4.20
CA PHE A 405 12.19 11.54 -3.77
C PHE A 405 13.61 12.10 -3.97
N TYR A 406 13.91 12.62 -5.16
CA TYR A 406 15.19 13.24 -5.46
C TYR A 406 15.18 14.72 -5.08
N LYS A 407 16.23 15.19 -4.41
CA LYS A 407 16.38 16.62 -4.08
C LYS A 407 16.73 17.46 -5.32
N ASP A 408 17.38 16.84 -6.31
CA ASP A 408 17.77 17.47 -7.57
C ASP A 408 16.67 17.22 -8.63
N VAL A 409 16.12 18.32 -9.15
CA VAL A 409 15.05 18.32 -10.15
C VAL A 409 15.51 17.66 -11.46
N GLN A 410 16.75 17.88 -11.90
CA GLN A 410 17.25 17.31 -13.16
C GLN A 410 17.42 15.79 -13.05
N VAL A 411 17.87 15.30 -11.88
CA VAL A 411 17.96 13.87 -11.61
C VAL A 411 16.56 13.26 -11.58
N ALA A 412 15.61 13.93 -10.92
CA ALA A 412 14.22 13.48 -10.85
C ALA A 412 13.57 13.35 -12.24
N GLU A 413 13.78 14.33 -13.12
CA GLU A 413 13.27 14.32 -14.49
C GLU A 413 13.88 13.18 -15.31
N LYS A 414 15.21 13.01 -15.28
CA LYS A 414 15.88 11.91 -16.00
C LYS A 414 15.40 10.53 -15.55
N VAL A 415 15.23 10.34 -14.24
CA VAL A 415 14.72 9.06 -13.70
C VAL A 415 13.26 8.84 -14.10
N TYR A 416 12.42 9.89 -14.00
CA TYR A 416 11.03 9.80 -14.43
C TYR A 416 10.91 9.44 -15.91
N ASP A 417 11.67 10.11 -16.78
CA ASP A 417 11.68 9.83 -18.22
C ASP A 417 12.17 8.41 -18.51
N TYR A 418 13.16 7.91 -17.76
CA TYR A 418 13.59 6.52 -17.88
C TYR A 418 12.48 5.54 -17.49
N ILE A 419 11.78 5.79 -16.38
CA ILE A 419 10.64 4.98 -15.94
C ILE A 419 9.54 5.00 -17.00
N LEU A 420 9.20 6.17 -17.53
CA LEU A 420 8.14 6.35 -18.54
C LEU A 420 8.44 5.60 -19.85
N ASN A 421 9.70 5.59 -20.28
CA ASN A 421 10.13 4.93 -21.51
C ASN A 421 10.39 3.42 -21.35
N ASN A 422 10.33 2.89 -20.12
CA ASN A 422 10.46 1.46 -19.85
C ASN A 422 9.13 0.90 -19.34
N ASP A 423 8.38 0.21 -20.21
CA ASP A 423 7.05 -0.33 -19.88
C ASP A 423 7.04 -1.21 -18.62
N ASN A 424 8.09 -1.99 -18.38
CA ASN A 424 8.19 -2.85 -17.18
C ASN A 424 8.25 -2.00 -15.92
N LEU A 425 9.12 -0.99 -15.91
CA LEU A 425 9.27 -0.09 -14.76
C LEU A 425 8.07 0.83 -14.59
N PHE A 426 7.52 1.33 -15.70
CA PHE A 426 6.35 2.19 -15.69
C PHE A 426 5.16 1.52 -15.01
N VAL A 427 4.82 0.29 -15.42
CA VAL A 427 3.71 -0.45 -14.81
C VAL A 427 3.97 -0.74 -13.33
N LEU A 428 5.20 -1.11 -12.97
CA LEU A 428 5.61 -1.37 -11.58
C LEU A 428 5.53 -0.10 -10.72
N SER A 429 5.93 1.06 -11.24
CA SER A 429 6.02 2.34 -10.51
C SER A 429 4.68 2.85 -9.98
N PHE A 430 3.57 2.34 -10.51
CA PHE A 430 2.25 2.62 -9.97
C PHE A 430 2.00 2.02 -8.60
N ILE A 431 2.77 1.01 -8.19
CA ILE A 431 2.74 0.55 -6.80
C ILE A 431 3.71 1.40 -6.01
N PRO A 432 3.26 2.14 -4.97
CA PRO A 432 4.10 3.07 -4.24
C PRO A 432 5.40 2.46 -3.72
N LEU A 433 5.33 1.25 -3.18
CA LEU A 433 6.52 0.54 -2.72
C LEU A 433 7.50 0.21 -3.86
N TYR A 434 6.99 -0.13 -5.04
CA TYR A 434 7.86 -0.38 -6.20
C TYR A 434 8.43 0.90 -6.76
N CYS A 435 7.68 2.00 -6.75
CA CYS A 435 8.21 3.31 -7.08
C CYS A 435 9.41 3.65 -6.17
N TYR A 436 9.27 3.40 -4.86
CA TYR A 436 10.38 3.53 -3.90
C TYR A 436 11.58 2.63 -4.24
N ILE A 437 11.35 1.33 -4.51
CA ILE A 437 12.42 0.38 -4.88
C ILE A 437 13.12 0.82 -6.17
N ILE A 438 12.36 1.21 -7.20
CA ILE A 438 12.88 1.69 -8.48
C ILE A 438 13.70 2.95 -8.28
N CYS A 439 13.19 3.96 -7.56
CA CYS A 439 13.93 5.18 -7.27
C CYS A 439 15.23 4.87 -6.50
N THR A 440 15.17 4.00 -5.49
CA THR A 440 16.36 3.60 -4.73
C THR A 440 17.38 2.86 -5.61
N ALA A 441 16.91 1.96 -6.50
CA ALA A 441 17.75 1.24 -7.45
C ALA A 441 18.38 2.17 -8.51
N MET A 442 17.67 3.22 -8.92
CA MET A 442 18.12 4.18 -9.93
C MET A 442 19.06 5.26 -9.38
N ALA A 443 19.07 5.49 -8.07
CA ALA A 443 19.76 6.62 -7.45
C ALA A 443 21.26 6.70 -7.80
N GLU A 444 21.96 5.56 -7.86
CA GLU A 444 23.39 5.54 -8.18
C GLU A 444 23.70 5.84 -9.66
N PHE A 445 22.75 5.64 -10.58
CA PHE A 445 22.97 5.81 -12.02
C PHE A 445 22.78 7.25 -12.51
N PHE A 446 21.92 8.02 -11.82
CA PHE A 446 21.50 9.35 -12.27
C PHE A 446 22.02 10.49 -11.38
N SER A 447 22.62 10.21 -10.23
CA SER A 447 23.17 11.24 -9.34
C SER A 447 24.40 11.93 -9.94
N SER A 448 24.33 13.24 -10.14
CA SER A 448 25.44 14.08 -10.62
C SER A 448 26.65 14.02 -9.70
N GLY A 449 27.79 13.55 -10.20
CA GLY A 449 29.11 13.86 -9.66
C GLY A 449 29.85 14.70 -10.69
N GLU A 450 29.85 16.02 -10.52
CA GLU A 450 30.74 16.91 -11.28
C GLU A 450 32.17 16.71 -10.78
N GLY A 451 33.11 16.50 -11.71
CA GLY A 451 34.55 16.56 -11.42
C GLY A 451 35.41 15.52 -12.13
N ALA A 452 35.78 15.84 -13.36
CA ALA A 452 36.99 15.40 -14.08
C ALA A 452 37.27 13.88 -14.26
N GLY A 453 37.20 13.45 -15.52
CA GLY A 453 38.03 12.35 -16.02
C GLY A 453 37.52 10.93 -15.75
N GLY A 454 36.76 10.38 -16.70
CA GLY A 454 37.00 9.01 -17.15
C GLY A 454 36.84 7.83 -16.18
N SER A 455 36.10 7.94 -15.07
CA SER A 455 35.73 6.75 -14.30
C SER A 455 34.23 6.47 -14.37
N LYS A 456 33.86 5.56 -15.27
CA LYS A 456 32.56 4.88 -15.30
C LYS A 456 32.39 4.12 -13.98
N SER A 457 31.88 4.79 -12.95
CA SER A 457 31.77 4.24 -11.58
C SER A 457 30.75 3.10 -11.42
N LEU A 458 30.03 2.72 -12.48
CA LEU A 458 29.21 1.51 -12.52
C LEU A 458 29.54 0.76 -13.81
N GLU A 459 30.01 -0.48 -13.70
CA GLU A 459 30.15 -1.43 -14.81
C GLU A 459 28.80 -1.77 -15.49
N LEU A 460 27.68 -1.22 -14.99
CA LEU A 460 26.32 -1.63 -15.31
C LEU A 460 25.51 -0.52 -15.98
N ASN A 461 24.65 -0.91 -16.92
CA ASN A 461 23.57 -0.08 -17.42
C ASN A 461 22.44 0.02 -16.39
N PRO A 462 21.60 1.08 -16.44
CA PRO A 462 20.42 1.16 -15.58
C PRO A 462 19.50 -0.06 -15.77
N PRO A 463 18.87 -0.57 -14.69
CA PRO A 463 18.09 -1.80 -14.70
C PRO A 463 16.86 -1.67 -15.62
N ARG A 464 16.58 -2.70 -16.43
CA ARG A 464 15.45 -2.73 -17.39
C ARG A 464 14.39 -3.75 -17.03
N THR A 465 14.78 -4.82 -16.35
CA THR A 465 13.93 -5.92 -15.91
C THR A 465 13.60 -5.80 -14.42
N VAL A 466 12.56 -6.51 -13.97
CA VAL A 466 12.21 -6.48 -12.54
C VAL A 466 13.32 -7.12 -11.71
N SER A 467 13.98 -8.17 -12.20
CA SER A 467 15.09 -8.80 -11.48
C SER A 467 16.30 -7.88 -11.32
N GLU A 468 16.66 -7.13 -12.37
CA GLU A 468 17.74 -6.16 -12.30
C GLU A 468 17.43 -5.04 -11.31
N VAL A 469 16.18 -4.54 -11.26
CA VAL A 469 15.76 -3.52 -10.28
C VAL A 469 15.97 -4.02 -8.86
N TYR A 470 15.52 -5.23 -8.55
CA TYR A 470 15.65 -5.79 -7.20
C TYR A 470 17.11 -6.08 -6.84
N PHE A 471 17.90 -6.55 -7.81
CA PHE A 471 19.33 -6.73 -7.63
C PHE A 471 20.02 -5.40 -7.32
N CYS A 472 19.76 -4.35 -8.11
CA CYS A 472 20.30 -3.01 -7.86
C CYS A 472 19.84 -2.45 -6.52
N TYR A 473 18.56 -2.58 -6.16
CA TYR A 473 18.05 -2.17 -4.85
C TYR A 473 18.78 -2.87 -3.70
N LEU A 474 18.90 -4.19 -3.77
CA LEU A 474 19.59 -5.00 -2.75
C LEU A 474 21.07 -4.62 -2.68
N PHE A 475 21.74 -4.47 -3.81
CA PHE A 475 23.13 -4.05 -3.88
C PHE A 475 23.34 -2.67 -3.26
N THR A 476 22.51 -1.69 -3.60
CA THR A 476 22.54 -0.34 -3.00
C THR A 476 22.33 -0.41 -1.48
N ALA A 477 21.35 -1.20 -1.01
CA ALA A 477 21.10 -1.39 0.41
C ALA A 477 22.31 -2.01 1.13
N VAL A 478 22.90 -3.06 0.54
CA VAL A 478 24.11 -3.71 1.05
C VAL A 478 25.29 -2.74 1.06
N LYS A 479 25.56 -2.04 -0.03
CA LYS A 479 26.69 -1.10 -0.15
C LYS A 479 26.62 0.01 0.90
N HIS A 480 25.43 0.57 1.14
CA HIS A 480 25.26 1.63 2.14
C HIS A 480 25.33 1.14 3.58
N HIS A 481 24.88 -0.09 3.88
CA HIS A 481 24.73 -0.55 5.27
C HIS A 481 25.69 -1.66 5.71
N ALA A 482 26.20 -2.50 4.80
CA ALA A 482 27.22 -3.52 5.13
C ALA A 482 28.58 -2.90 5.45
N LEU A 483 28.82 -1.65 5.02
CA LEU A 483 30.13 -1.03 5.11
C LEU A 483 30.23 0.15 6.09
N ARG A 484 29.14 0.58 6.75
CA ARG A 484 29.11 1.71 7.72
C ARG A 484 30.00 2.90 7.32
N GLY A 485 29.98 3.28 6.03
CA GLY A 485 30.78 4.39 5.50
C GLY A 485 32.23 4.06 5.08
N LYS A 486 32.65 2.79 5.10
CA LYS A 486 33.97 2.33 4.59
C LYS A 486 33.99 2.00 3.09
N ALA A 487 32.84 1.88 2.45
CA ALA A 487 32.76 1.79 1.00
C ALA A 487 32.71 3.20 0.42
N GLU A 488 33.72 3.52 -0.37
CA GLU A 488 33.61 4.65 -1.28
C GLU A 488 32.72 4.25 -2.46
N ARG A 489 32.25 5.23 -3.25
CA ARG A 489 31.53 4.93 -4.51
C ARG A 489 32.33 4.00 -5.43
N SER A 490 33.65 4.01 -5.30
CA SER A 490 34.64 3.25 -6.06
C SER A 490 34.85 1.80 -5.62
N THR A 491 34.31 1.35 -4.47
CA THR A 491 34.53 -0.02 -3.99
C THR A 491 33.98 -1.05 -5.00
N PRO A 492 34.78 -2.03 -5.42
CA PRO A 492 34.36 -3.04 -6.39
C PRO A 492 33.14 -3.83 -5.90
N ARG A 493 32.20 -4.11 -6.81
CA ARG A 493 30.97 -4.88 -6.52
C ARG A 493 31.29 -6.23 -5.85
N GLN A 494 32.28 -6.95 -6.36
CA GLN A 494 32.67 -8.27 -5.86
C GLN A 494 33.06 -8.23 -4.38
N GLU A 495 33.78 -7.18 -3.96
CA GLU A 495 34.20 -7.01 -2.57
C GLU A 495 33.00 -6.73 -1.67
N VAL A 496 32.11 -5.83 -2.07
CA VAL A 496 30.87 -5.51 -1.34
C VAL A 496 30.01 -6.77 -1.15
N LEU A 497 29.84 -7.56 -2.21
CA LEU A 497 29.06 -8.79 -2.18
C LEU A 497 29.74 -9.87 -1.32
N SER A 498 31.07 -10.00 -1.38
CA SER A 498 31.83 -10.96 -0.57
C SER A 498 31.65 -10.69 0.93
N LEU A 499 31.65 -9.42 1.35
CA LEU A 499 31.41 -9.03 2.74
C LEU A 499 29.99 -9.35 3.22
N ALA A 500 29.02 -9.26 2.31
CA ALA A 500 27.61 -9.54 2.62
C ALA A 500 27.21 -11.01 2.39
N LYS A 501 28.10 -11.84 1.83
CA LYS A 501 27.80 -13.21 1.37
C LYS A 501 27.09 -14.04 2.42
N GLN A 502 27.62 -14.08 3.65
CA GLN A 502 27.04 -14.90 4.72
C GLN A 502 25.64 -14.42 5.09
N TYR A 503 25.44 -13.10 5.23
CA TYR A 503 24.13 -12.52 5.55
C TYR A 503 23.11 -12.78 4.44
N LEU A 504 23.49 -12.58 3.19
CA LEU A 504 22.62 -12.81 2.03
C LEU A 504 22.27 -14.29 1.86
N THR A 505 23.22 -15.20 2.12
CA THR A 505 22.99 -16.65 2.06
C THR A 505 22.00 -17.08 3.14
N ASN A 506 22.23 -16.67 4.39
CA ASN A 506 21.37 -17.00 5.53
C ASN A 506 19.95 -16.44 5.36
N LEU A 507 19.86 -15.17 4.98
CA LEU A 507 18.59 -14.49 4.77
C LEU A 507 17.82 -15.07 3.57
N GLY A 508 18.52 -15.37 2.47
CA GLY A 508 17.92 -15.99 1.30
C GLY A 508 17.43 -17.41 1.56
N LYS A 509 18.13 -18.19 2.38
CA LYS A 509 17.66 -19.50 2.85
C LYS A 509 16.39 -19.39 3.68
N LEU A 510 16.35 -18.48 4.66
CA LEU A 510 15.15 -18.18 5.44
C LEU A 510 13.99 -17.76 4.52
N ALA A 511 14.27 -16.89 3.54
CA ALA A 511 13.27 -16.40 2.58
C ALA A 511 12.67 -17.54 1.75
N TYR A 512 13.52 -18.45 1.26
CA TYR A 512 13.13 -19.60 0.45
C TYR A 512 12.26 -20.60 1.22
N ASP A 513 12.70 -21.02 2.42
CA ASP A 513 11.94 -21.97 3.23
C ASP A 513 10.57 -21.38 3.63
N ASN A 514 10.54 -20.11 4.03
CA ASN A 514 9.31 -19.42 4.36
C ASN A 514 8.38 -19.25 3.14
N LEU A 515 8.94 -19.04 1.94
CA LEU A 515 8.17 -18.89 0.70
C LEU A 515 7.43 -20.20 0.38
N LEU A 516 8.12 -21.34 0.42
CA LEU A 516 7.53 -22.65 0.14
C LEU A 516 6.53 -23.09 1.20
N GLN A 517 6.72 -22.64 2.45
CA GLN A 517 5.78 -22.88 3.55
C GLN A 517 4.59 -21.90 3.57
N LYS A 518 4.58 -20.88 2.71
CA LYS A 518 3.64 -19.73 2.76
C LYS A 518 3.64 -19.02 4.13
N LYS A 519 4.80 -18.99 4.80
CA LYS A 519 5.01 -18.35 6.09
C LYS A 519 5.44 -16.89 5.88
N ILE A 520 4.60 -15.94 6.30
CA ILE A 520 4.83 -14.48 6.11
C ILE A 520 5.60 -13.87 7.30
N MET A 521 5.43 -14.44 8.50
CA MET A 521 6.05 -13.95 9.73
C MET A 521 6.82 -15.06 10.42
N PHE A 522 7.89 -14.67 11.11
CA PHE A 522 8.79 -15.56 11.82
C PHE A 522 9.28 -14.89 13.10
N ASP A 523 9.57 -15.69 14.13
CA ASP A 523 9.98 -15.19 15.44
C ASP A 523 11.51 -15.06 15.56
N ARG A 524 12.00 -14.63 16.73
CA ARG A 524 13.45 -14.57 17.00
C ARG A 524 14.13 -15.94 16.88
N ARG A 525 13.47 -17.02 17.31
CA ARG A 525 14.06 -18.38 17.27
C ARG A 525 14.20 -18.84 15.83
N ASP A 526 13.25 -18.51 14.97
CA ASP A 526 13.34 -18.73 13.54
C ASP A 526 14.56 -18.00 12.97
N LEU A 527 14.75 -16.70 13.25
CA LEU A 527 15.94 -15.96 12.80
C LEU A 527 17.26 -16.62 13.25
N GLU A 528 17.34 -16.99 14.52
CA GLU A 528 18.53 -17.61 15.11
C GLU A 528 18.85 -18.96 14.47
N ARG A 529 17.83 -19.77 14.13
CA ARG A 529 18.01 -21.05 13.40
C ARG A 529 18.70 -20.88 12.06
N TYR A 530 18.50 -19.74 11.39
CA TYR A 530 19.17 -19.41 10.13
C TYR A 530 20.44 -18.56 10.33
N GLY A 531 20.89 -18.36 11.57
CA GLY A 531 22.11 -17.60 11.87
C GLY A 531 21.96 -16.08 11.71
N VAL A 532 20.74 -15.56 11.81
CA VAL A 532 20.46 -14.11 11.80
C VAL A 532 20.17 -13.66 13.23
N THR A 533 20.98 -12.75 13.78
CA THR A 533 20.81 -12.23 15.15
C THR A 533 20.22 -10.81 15.11
N LEU A 534 19.62 -10.36 16.22
CA LEU A 534 19.08 -8.99 16.30
C LEU A 534 20.14 -7.91 16.18
N ALA A 535 21.34 -8.17 16.71
CA ALA A 535 22.47 -7.29 16.54
C ALA A 535 22.77 -7.11 15.06
N HIS A 536 22.74 -8.18 14.26
CA HIS A 536 22.89 -8.10 12.80
C HIS A 536 21.76 -7.28 12.16
N ILE A 537 20.51 -7.44 12.58
CA ILE A 537 19.38 -6.70 12.02
C ILE A 537 19.55 -5.19 12.18
N GLN A 538 19.91 -4.74 13.38
CA GLN A 538 20.08 -3.32 13.69
C GLN A 538 21.35 -2.71 13.08
N SER A 539 22.36 -3.53 12.81
CA SER A 539 23.70 -3.05 12.41
C SER A 539 24.02 -3.17 10.92
N THR A 540 23.16 -3.78 10.12
CA THR A 540 23.39 -4.10 8.70
C THR A 540 22.23 -3.65 7.81
N PHE A 541 22.28 -3.96 6.51
CA PHE A 541 21.21 -3.69 5.55
C PHE A 541 19.88 -4.39 5.87
N LEU A 542 19.91 -5.36 6.78
CA LEU A 542 18.75 -6.12 7.23
C LEU A 542 17.64 -5.23 7.81
N CYS A 543 17.94 -4.06 8.40
CA CYS A 543 16.91 -3.11 8.86
C CYS A 543 16.06 -2.51 7.72
N GLN A 544 16.60 -2.50 6.49
CA GLN A 544 15.87 -2.07 5.29
C GLN A 544 15.00 -3.20 4.71
N ILE A 545 15.31 -4.46 5.03
CA ILE A 545 14.69 -5.64 4.44
C ILE A 545 13.66 -6.28 5.39
N LEU A 546 13.98 -6.32 6.67
CA LEU A 546 13.16 -6.90 7.72
C LEU A 546 12.43 -5.81 8.48
N GLN A 547 11.13 -6.01 8.67
CA GLN A 547 10.29 -5.19 9.51
C GLN A 547 10.15 -5.87 10.87
N PRO A 548 10.77 -5.34 11.94
CA PRO A 548 10.55 -5.85 13.28
C PRO A 548 9.16 -5.41 13.78
N LEU A 549 8.55 -6.28 14.57
CA LEU A 549 7.32 -6.02 15.30
C LEU A 549 7.52 -6.35 16.75
N LYS A 550 7.43 -5.30 17.56
CA LYS A 550 7.72 -5.36 18.98
C LYS A 550 6.49 -4.93 19.76
N GLU A 551 5.91 -5.88 20.50
CA GLU A 551 5.03 -5.62 21.64
C GLU A 551 5.64 -6.28 22.89
N GLU A 552 5.29 -5.79 24.08
CA GLU A 552 6.04 -5.88 25.36
C GLU A 552 6.78 -7.21 25.66
N THR A 553 6.33 -8.36 25.17
CA THR A 553 6.96 -9.68 25.40
C THR A 553 7.26 -10.52 24.15
N VAL A 554 6.81 -10.13 22.95
CA VAL A 554 7.00 -10.93 21.73
C VAL A 554 7.54 -10.07 20.59
N GLU A 555 8.60 -10.56 19.96
CA GLU A 555 9.27 -9.92 18.84
C GLU A 555 9.16 -10.81 17.59
N MET A 556 8.35 -10.35 16.62
CA MET A 556 8.13 -11.01 15.33
C MET A 556 8.78 -10.22 14.20
N PHE A 557 9.08 -10.89 13.10
CA PHE A 557 9.72 -10.32 11.93
C PHE A 557 8.98 -10.74 10.67
N SER A 558 8.97 -9.86 9.68
CA SER A 558 8.57 -10.17 8.31
C SER A 558 9.51 -9.46 7.35
N PHE A 559 9.60 -9.95 6.11
CA PHE A 559 10.11 -9.10 5.03
C PHE A 559 9.15 -7.91 4.85
N PHE A 560 9.66 -6.72 4.51
CA PHE A 560 8.77 -5.57 4.28
C PHE A 560 7.85 -5.79 3.07
N HIS A 561 8.18 -6.74 2.19
CA HIS A 561 7.34 -7.14 1.07
C HIS A 561 7.60 -8.57 0.58
N LEU A 562 6.57 -9.24 0.06
CA LEU A 562 6.66 -10.62 -0.45
C LEU A 562 7.65 -10.74 -1.61
N THR A 563 7.66 -9.80 -2.55
CA THR A 563 8.60 -9.89 -3.68
C THR A 563 10.06 -9.71 -3.29
N VAL A 564 10.34 -9.08 -2.13
CA VAL A 564 11.70 -9.03 -1.58
C VAL A 564 12.09 -10.39 -1.03
N GLN A 565 11.16 -11.06 -0.34
CA GLN A 565 11.31 -12.46 0.06
C GLN A 565 11.53 -13.37 -1.16
N GLU A 566 10.72 -13.25 -2.21
CA GLU A 566 10.88 -14.04 -3.44
C GLU A 566 12.21 -13.76 -4.16
N HIS A 567 12.65 -12.50 -4.21
CA HIS A 567 13.93 -12.15 -4.80
C HIS A 567 15.12 -12.72 -4.00
N LEU A 568 15.10 -12.62 -2.67
CA LEU A 568 16.14 -13.20 -1.81
C LEU A 568 16.16 -14.72 -1.87
N ALA A 569 14.99 -15.34 -1.94
CA ALA A 569 14.84 -16.78 -2.16
C ALA A 569 15.44 -17.19 -3.52
N ALA A 570 15.17 -16.42 -4.58
CA ALA A 570 15.72 -16.64 -5.90
C ALA A 570 17.24 -16.47 -5.93
N LEU A 571 17.77 -15.47 -5.23
CA LEU A 571 19.21 -15.24 -5.06
C LEU A 571 19.88 -16.42 -4.36
N TYR A 572 19.29 -16.93 -3.28
CA TYR A 572 19.78 -18.13 -2.60
C TYR A 572 19.82 -19.33 -3.55
N CYS A 573 18.74 -19.58 -4.30
CA CYS A 573 18.71 -20.69 -5.24
C CYS A 573 19.75 -20.54 -6.36
N ALA A 574 19.86 -19.36 -6.96
CA ALA A 574 20.78 -19.12 -8.07
C ALA A 574 22.27 -19.25 -7.66
N THR A 575 22.59 -18.99 -6.38
CA THR A 575 23.95 -19.09 -5.83
C THR A 575 24.27 -20.48 -5.26
N ASN A 576 23.27 -21.31 -4.97
CA ASN A 576 23.46 -22.64 -4.36
C ASN A 576 23.07 -23.82 -5.28
N LEU A 577 22.40 -23.58 -6.41
CA LEU A 577 22.20 -24.56 -7.48
C LEU A 577 23.35 -24.45 -8.48
N LEU A 578 24.35 -25.31 -8.32
CA LEU A 578 25.59 -25.19 -9.08
C LEU A 578 25.59 -26.01 -10.38
N SER A 579 24.89 -27.15 -10.42
CA SER A 579 24.80 -28.00 -11.60
C SER A 579 23.59 -27.66 -12.46
N GLN A 580 23.72 -27.83 -13.78
CA GLN A 580 22.60 -27.67 -14.72
C GLN A 580 21.45 -28.63 -14.38
N GLN A 581 21.75 -29.86 -13.95
CA GLN A 581 20.74 -30.86 -13.62
C GLN A 581 19.92 -30.47 -12.38
N ASP A 582 20.54 -29.86 -11.37
CA ASP A 582 19.83 -29.35 -10.20
C ASP A 582 18.95 -28.16 -10.56
N ILE A 583 19.42 -27.26 -11.43
CA ILE A 583 18.63 -26.12 -11.92
C ILE A 583 17.38 -26.61 -12.66
N ILE A 584 17.52 -27.60 -13.55
CA ILE A 584 16.41 -28.20 -14.29
C ILE A 584 15.40 -28.85 -13.33
N GLN A 585 15.86 -29.69 -12.40
CA GLN A 585 14.99 -30.31 -11.39
C GLN A 585 14.27 -29.27 -10.53
N ALA A 586 14.92 -28.15 -10.21
CA ALA A 586 14.31 -27.07 -9.47
C ALA A 586 13.21 -26.37 -10.28
N LEU A 587 13.43 -26.11 -11.57
CA LEU A 587 12.41 -25.55 -12.46
C LEU A 587 11.22 -26.50 -12.64
N ASP A 588 11.46 -27.81 -12.76
CA ASP A 588 10.40 -28.82 -12.82
C ASP A 588 9.54 -28.82 -11.55
N LEU A 589 10.17 -28.67 -10.38
CA LEU A 589 9.48 -28.52 -9.10
C LEU A 589 8.65 -27.24 -9.07
N TRP A 590 9.23 -26.09 -9.39
CA TRP A 590 8.55 -24.80 -9.18
C TRP A 590 7.50 -24.46 -10.24
N CYS A 591 7.70 -24.90 -11.48
CA CYS A 591 6.77 -24.63 -12.58
C CYS A 591 5.68 -25.71 -12.72
N PHE A 592 5.99 -26.96 -12.35
CA PHE A 592 5.11 -28.10 -12.60
C PHE A 592 4.84 -28.98 -11.37
N GLY A 593 5.45 -28.69 -10.22
CA GLY A 593 5.26 -29.47 -9.00
C GLY A 593 5.92 -30.85 -9.04
N VAL A 594 6.86 -31.09 -9.95
CA VAL A 594 7.53 -32.40 -10.08
C VAL A 594 8.65 -32.49 -9.06
N SER A 595 8.59 -33.48 -8.16
CA SER A 595 9.60 -33.64 -7.11
C SER A 595 10.96 -34.08 -7.66
N PRO A 596 12.08 -33.55 -7.13
CA PRO A 596 13.41 -33.96 -7.55
C PRO A 596 13.68 -35.42 -7.18
N SER A 597 14.37 -36.17 -8.05
CA SER A 597 14.53 -37.62 -7.91
C SER A 597 15.76 -38.03 -7.11
N SER A 598 16.83 -37.21 -7.10
CA SER A 598 18.12 -37.60 -6.49
C SER A 598 19.05 -36.43 -6.13
N SER A 599 18.57 -35.18 -6.14
CA SER A 599 19.44 -34.02 -5.94
C SER A 599 20.00 -33.93 -4.51
N THR A 600 21.29 -33.65 -4.41
CA THR A 600 21.97 -33.32 -3.15
C THR A 600 22.12 -31.81 -2.93
N ALA A 601 21.53 -30.98 -3.80
CA ALA A 601 21.62 -29.53 -3.66
C ALA A 601 20.77 -29.06 -2.47
N SER A 602 21.32 -28.19 -1.62
CA SER A 602 20.65 -27.71 -0.42
C SER A 602 19.25 -27.10 -0.67
N PRO A 603 18.96 -26.40 -1.79
CA PRO A 603 17.61 -25.90 -2.05
C PRO A 603 16.60 -27.02 -2.37
N LEU A 604 17.06 -28.22 -2.76
CA LEU A 604 16.20 -29.34 -3.15
C LEU A 604 16.04 -30.41 -2.06
N GLN A 605 16.92 -30.43 -1.05
CA GLN A 605 16.92 -31.43 0.03
C GLN A 605 15.77 -31.27 1.05
N ASN A 606 15.21 -30.07 1.23
CA ASN A 606 14.16 -29.78 2.22
C ASN A 606 12.74 -29.73 1.62
N THR A 607 12.50 -30.47 0.53
CA THR A 607 11.24 -30.42 -0.23
C THR A 607 10.18 -31.40 0.30
N GLY A 608 9.94 -31.42 1.62
CA GLY A 608 8.79 -32.10 2.26
C GLY A 608 7.44 -31.41 1.96
N LEU A 609 7.27 -30.97 0.72
CA LEU A 609 6.28 -30.00 0.29
C LEU A 609 5.10 -30.71 -0.36
N ASN A 610 3.91 -30.35 0.09
CA ASN A 610 2.69 -30.68 -0.64
C ASN A 610 2.69 -29.85 -1.93
N THR A 611 2.71 -30.50 -3.10
CA THR A 611 2.79 -29.87 -4.42
C THR A 611 1.70 -28.81 -4.65
N ARG A 612 0.55 -28.94 -3.97
CA ARG A 612 -0.52 -27.91 -3.93
C ARG A 612 -0.09 -26.57 -3.32
N LYS A 613 1.03 -26.51 -2.58
CA LYS A 613 1.58 -25.28 -1.99
C LYS A 613 2.45 -24.47 -2.96
N LEU A 614 2.82 -25.03 -4.12
CA LEU A 614 3.71 -24.38 -5.09
C LEU A 614 2.97 -23.42 -6.05
N GLU A 615 1.64 -23.35 -5.95
CA GLU A 615 0.85 -22.32 -6.63
C GLU A 615 1.29 -20.92 -6.17
N GLY A 616 1.66 -20.06 -7.15
CA GLY A 616 2.01 -18.66 -6.92
C GLY A 616 3.48 -18.31 -7.06
N LEU A 617 4.38 -19.25 -7.39
CA LEU A 617 5.83 -18.99 -7.52
C LEU A 617 6.28 -18.27 -8.80
N GLN A 618 5.35 -17.64 -9.52
CA GLN A 618 5.62 -16.99 -10.81
C GLN A 618 6.68 -15.89 -10.67
N MET A 619 6.54 -15.01 -9.68
CA MET A 619 7.52 -13.94 -9.45
C MET A 619 8.88 -14.49 -9.01
N PHE A 620 8.89 -15.44 -8.08
CA PHE A 620 10.10 -16.17 -7.71
C PHE A 620 10.84 -16.78 -8.92
N THR A 621 10.15 -17.50 -9.82
CA THR A 621 10.79 -18.12 -11.00
C THR A 621 11.36 -17.07 -11.96
N ARG A 622 10.67 -15.94 -12.15
CA ARG A 622 11.17 -14.81 -12.94
C ARG A 622 12.44 -14.21 -12.33
N PHE A 623 12.44 -13.97 -11.02
CA PHE A 623 13.62 -13.52 -10.29
C PHE A 623 14.77 -14.51 -10.39
N PHE A 624 14.49 -15.81 -10.28
CA PHE A 624 15.50 -16.84 -10.41
C PHE A 624 16.18 -16.79 -11.78
N MET A 625 15.41 -16.71 -12.86
CA MET A 625 15.96 -16.61 -14.22
C MET A 625 16.76 -15.31 -14.45
N GLY A 626 16.26 -14.16 -13.98
CA GLY A 626 17.02 -12.91 -14.04
C GLY A 626 18.29 -12.93 -13.19
N THR A 627 18.27 -13.65 -12.06
CA THR A 627 19.45 -13.81 -11.21
C THR A 627 20.47 -14.77 -11.82
N LEU A 628 20.04 -15.82 -12.52
CA LEU A 628 20.93 -16.66 -13.34
C LEU A 628 21.58 -15.86 -14.46
N ARG A 629 20.86 -14.93 -15.09
CA ARG A 629 21.46 -14.00 -16.07
C ARG A 629 22.57 -13.16 -15.43
N ALA A 630 22.31 -12.61 -14.25
CA ALA A 630 23.28 -11.84 -13.48
C ALA A 630 24.51 -12.68 -13.10
N ARG A 631 24.28 -13.93 -12.66
CA ARG A 631 25.33 -14.93 -12.37
C ARG A 631 26.25 -15.12 -13.57
N LEU A 632 25.68 -15.47 -14.72
CA LEU A 632 26.37 -15.68 -16.00
C LEU A 632 27.00 -14.41 -16.59
N ALA A 633 26.77 -13.24 -16.01
CA ALA A 633 27.38 -11.97 -16.39
C ALA A 633 28.46 -11.51 -15.40
N GLY A 634 28.86 -12.37 -14.45
CA GLY A 634 29.81 -12.02 -13.39
C GLY A 634 29.28 -11.02 -12.36
N GLN A 635 27.95 -10.78 -12.35
CA GLN A 635 27.36 -9.76 -11.48
C GLN A 635 27.22 -10.23 -10.03
N LEU A 636 27.21 -11.53 -9.81
CA LEU A 636 27.11 -12.15 -8.48
C LEU A 636 28.46 -12.61 -7.93
N ASP A 637 29.56 -12.24 -8.59
CA ASP A 637 30.91 -12.57 -8.14
C ASP A 637 31.08 -12.07 -6.70
N GLY A 638 31.61 -12.94 -5.84
CA GLY A 638 31.68 -12.71 -4.39
C GLY A 638 30.55 -13.37 -3.58
N LEU A 639 29.39 -13.68 -4.19
CA LEU A 639 28.34 -14.48 -3.54
C LEU A 639 28.49 -15.98 -3.78
N TYR A 640 29.04 -16.36 -4.92
CA TYR A 640 29.29 -17.75 -5.28
C TYR A 640 30.69 -17.90 -5.90
N LEU A 641 31.17 -19.14 -5.98
CA LEU A 641 32.42 -19.48 -6.66
C LEU A 641 32.04 -20.21 -7.95
N PRO A 642 32.42 -19.69 -9.14
CA PRO A 642 32.18 -20.39 -10.40
C PRO A 642 32.92 -21.74 -10.40
N LEU A 643 32.20 -22.82 -10.65
CA LEU A 643 32.78 -24.16 -10.81
C LEU A 643 33.13 -24.39 -12.29
N GLY A 644 34.16 -23.70 -12.82
CA GLY A 644 34.79 -24.01 -14.11
C GLY A 644 33.86 -24.18 -15.33
N GLU A 645 34.33 -24.96 -16.33
CA GLU A 645 33.84 -25.11 -17.74
C GLU A 645 32.35 -25.50 -17.95
N GLY A 646 31.52 -25.53 -16.91
CA GLY A 646 30.10 -25.91 -16.98
C GLY A 646 29.12 -24.75 -17.23
N GLU A 647 29.47 -23.51 -16.93
CA GLU A 647 28.52 -22.37 -17.01
C GLU A 647 28.17 -21.99 -18.46
N ASP A 648 29.09 -22.16 -19.41
CA ASP A 648 28.86 -21.90 -20.83
C ASP A 648 27.80 -22.84 -21.44
N LYS A 649 27.62 -24.02 -20.85
CA LYS A 649 26.60 -25.00 -21.28
C LYS A 649 25.22 -24.73 -20.68
N LEU A 650 25.12 -23.88 -19.66
CA LEU A 650 23.86 -23.60 -18.97
C LEU A 650 22.83 -22.91 -19.88
N PRO A 651 23.14 -21.83 -20.65
CA PRO A 651 22.17 -21.21 -21.54
C PRO A 651 21.55 -22.15 -22.58
N PRO A 652 22.32 -22.93 -23.38
CA PRO A 652 21.72 -23.87 -24.32
C PRO A 652 20.99 -25.01 -23.60
N GLY A 653 21.50 -25.48 -22.45
CA GLY A 653 20.83 -26.51 -21.64
C GLY A 653 19.45 -26.08 -21.13
N LEU A 654 19.32 -24.85 -20.64
CA LEU A 654 18.02 -24.28 -20.26
C LEU A 654 17.14 -24.03 -21.49
N GLY A 655 17.73 -23.63 -22.62
CA GLY A 655 17.03 -23.51 -23.89
C GLY A 655 16.33 -24.82 -24.30
N LEU A 656 17.04 -25.96 -24.21
CA LEU A 656 16.48 -27.28 -24.46
C LEU A 656 15.35 -27.63 -23.49
N TRP A 657 15.53 -27.35 -22.19
CA TRP A 657 14.47 -27.59 -21.20
C TRP A 657 13.20 -26.78 -21.51
N PHE A 658 13.33 -25.49 -21.82
CA PHE A 658 12.18 -24.67 -22.23
C PHE A 658 11.56 -25.16 -23.54
N GLN A 659 12.39 -25.56 -24.49
CA GLN A 659 11.96 -26.11 -25.78
C GLN A 659 11.04 -27.31 -25.56
N GLU A 660 11.43 -28.25 -24.69
CA GLU A 660 10.62 -29.41 -24.33
C GLU A 660 9.27 -29.04 -23.71
N GLN A 661 9.18 -27.93 -22.96
CA GLN A 661 7.90 -27.52 -22.36
C GLN A 661 6.90 -27.04 -23.40
N PHE A 662 7.37 -26.38 -24.47
CA PHE A 662 6.50 -25.93 -25.57
C PHE A 662 6.31 -27.01 -26.65
N LYS A 663 7.17 -28.03 -26.68
CA LYS A 663 7.12 -29.13 -27.63
C LYS A 663 6.32 -30.30 -27.08
N GLY A 664 5.05 -30.42 -27.49
CA GLY A 664 4.24 -31.62 -27.25
C GLY A 664 3.53 -31.68 -25.89
N ARG A 665 3.52 -30.59 -25.11
CA ARG A 665 2.66 -30.43 -23.92
C ARG A 665 1.59 -29.37 -24.17
N GLU A 666 0.37 -29.63 -23.73
CA GLU A 666 -0.65 -28.59 -23.57
C GLU A 666 -0.40 -27.86 -22.26
N LEU A 667 0.20 -26.67 -22.35
CA LEU A 667 0.44 -25.82 -21.19
C LEU A 667 -0.82 -25.04 -20.83
N GLU A 668 -1.11 -24.93 -19.53
CA GLU A 668 -2.06 -23.93 -19.06
C GLU A 668 -1.57 -22.52 -19.46
N ASN A 669 -2.49 -21.66 -19.90
CA ASN A 669 -2.15 -20.33 -20.42
C ASN A 669 -1.28 -19.51 -19.43
N GLN A 670 -1.56 -19.64 -18.12
CA GLN A 670 -0.82 -18.94 -17.07
C GLN A 670 0.63 -19.44 -16.94
N THR A 671 0.84 -20.75 -17.09
CA THR A 671 2.17 -21.37 -17.08
C THR A 671 2.94 -20.98 -18.33
N ALA A 672 2.30 -21.06 -19.51
CA ALA A 672 2.90 -20.60 -20.77
C ALA A 672 3.36 -19.14 -20.67
N LEU A 673 2.49 -18.24 -20.18
CA LEU A 673 2.83 -16.83 -19.98
C LEU A 673 4.00 -16.67 -18.99
N ASN A 674 4.02 -17.41 -17.88
CA ASN A 674 5.12 -17.34 -16.93
C ASN A 674 6.45 -17.77 -17.52
N LEU A 675 6.48 -18.83 -18.35
CA LEU A 675 7.68 -19.28 -19.04
C LEU A 675 8.20 -18.24 -20.05
N LEU A 676 7.30 -17.53 -20.76
CA LEU A 676 7.70 -16.42 -21.63
C LEU A 676 8.37 -15.28 -20.84
N HIS A 677 7.84 -14.95 -19.66
CA HIS A 677 8.49 -13.98 -18.77
C HIS A 677 9.82 -14.47 -18.24
N CYS A 678 9.93 -15.75 -17.89
CA CYS A 678 11.19 -16.36 -17.47
C CYS A 678 12.27 -16.23 -18.55
N LEU A 679 11.94 -16.45 -19.82
CA LEU A 679 12.83 -16.21 -20.96
C LEU A 679 13.20 -14.73 -21.12
N MET A 680 12.25 -13.82 -20.94
CA MET A 680 12.48 -12.37 -20.97
C MET A 680 13.46 -11.91 -19.88
N GLU A 681 13.33 -12.44 -18.66
CA GLU A 681 14.23 -12.14 -17.54
C GLU A 681 15.61 -12.78 -17.73
N PHE A 682 15.68 -14.02 -18.23
CA PHE A 682 16.95 -14.68 -18.54
C PHE A 682 17.72 -13.95 -19.65
N HIS A 683 17.00 -13.39 -20.62
CA HIS A 683 17.50 -12.52 -21.68
C HIS A 683 18.72 -13.08 -22.45
N ARG A 684 18.81 -14.40 -22.63
CA ARG A 684 19.89 -15.07 -23.38
C ARG A 684 19.40 -15.50 -24.76
N LYS A 685 20.02 -14.95 -25.81
CA LYS A 685 19.65 -15.23 -27.21
C LYS A 685 19.82 -16.71 -27.54
N GLU A 686 20.85 -17.35 -27.01
CA GLU A 686 21.18 -18.76 -27.21
C GLU A 686 20.04 -19.68 -26.76
N ALA A 687 19.44 -19.39 -25.60
CA ALA A 687 18.29 -20.14 -25.09
C ALA A 687 17.03 -19.81 -25.89
N THR A 688 16.68 -18.52 -26.02
CA THR A 688 15.41 -18.10 -26.63
C THR A 688 15.29 -18.51 -28.09
N SER A 689 16.41 -18.54 -28.84
CA SER A 689 16.42 -18.96 -30.25
C SER A 689 16.14 -20.46 -30.43
N LEU A 690 16.39 -21.30 -29.42
CA LEU A 690 16.01 -22.72 -29.43
C LEU A 690 14.51 -22.91 -29.17
N VAL A 691 13.92 -22.06 -28.34
CA VAL A 691 12.53 -22.20 -27.87
C VAL A 691 11.54 -21.61 -28.87
N ALA A 692 11.79 -20.38 -29.34
CA ALA A 692 10.84 -19.62 -30.15
C ALA A 692 10.32 -20.39 -31.40
N PRO A 693 11.14 -21.17 -32.14
CA PRO A 693 10.68 -21.94 -33.28
C PRO A 693 9.65 -23.04 -32.95
N GLU A 694 9.64 -23.58 -31.73
CA GLU A 694 8.69 -24.63 -31.31
C GLU A 694 7.32 -24.05 -30.94
N ILE A 695 7.24 -22.76 -30.64
CA ILE A 695 5.97 -22.09 -30.32
C ILE A 695 5.20 -21.83 -31.62
N LYS A 696 4.52 -22.87 -32.14
CA LYS A 696 3.69 -22.76 -33.35
C LYS A 696 2.33 -22.13 -33.09
N LYS A 697 1.77 -22.38 -31.90
CA LYS A 697 0.48 -21.85 -31.46
C LYS A 697 0.62 -21.30 -30.05
N LEU A 698 0.19 -20.07 -29.84
CA LEU A 698 0.13 -19.45 -28.52
C LEU A 698 -1.29 -18.99 -28.25
N ASN A 699 -1.98 -19.70 -27.35
CA ASN A 699 -3.33 -19.37 -26.93
C ASN A 699 -3.32 -18.81 -25.51
N LEU A 700 -3.63 -17.52 -25.39
CA LEU A 700 -3.81 -16.81 -24.12
C LEU A 700 -5.24 -16.24 -24.03
N PHE A 701 -6.21 -16.87 -24.69
CA PHE A 701 -7.61 -16.45 -24.69
C PHE A 701 -8.15 -16.26 -23.27
N LYS A 702 -8.85 -15.14 -23.05
CA LYS A 702 -9.39 -14.68 -21.76
C LYS A 702 -8.36 -14.44 -20.64
N MET A 703 -7.07 -14.55 -20.92
CA MET A 703 -6.06 -14.08 -19.98
C MET A 703 -6.01 -12.56 -20.00
N LYS A 704 -6.06 -11.91 -18.85
CA LYS A 704 -5.85 -10.47 -18.81
C LYS A 704 -4.36 -10.21 -18.93
N LEU A 705 -3.97 -9.47 -19.96
CA LEU A 705 -2.58 -9.22 -20.31
C LEU A 705 -2.28 -7.73 -20.18
N SER A 706 -1.18 -7.44 -19.50
CA SER A 706 -0.58 -6.11 -19.40
C SER A 706 0.38 -5.84 -20.57
N VAL A 707 0.88 -4.60 -20.67
CA VAL A 707 1.93 -4.23 -21.64
C VAL A 707 3.23 -5.00 -21.40
N VAL A 708 3.51 -5.36 -20.14
CA VAL A 708 4.66 -6.18 -19.75
C VAL A 708 4.50 -7.61 -20.27
N ASP A 709 3.29 -8.16 -20.21
CA ASP A 709 2.97 -9.46 -20.81
C ASP A 709 3.17 -9.44 -22.34
N CYS A 710 2.69 -8.38 -23.00
CA CYS A 710 2.91 -8.16 -24.43
C CYS A 710 4.41 -8.04 -24.76
N SER A 711 5.21 -7.43 -23.89
CA SER A 711 6.66 -7.33 -24.04
C SER A 711 7.35 -8.68 -23.92
N ALA A 712 6.92 -9.56 -23.02
CA ALA A 712 7.46 -10.91 -22.90
C ALA A 712 7.13 -11.77 -24.12
N ILE A 713 5.88 -11.71 -24.59
CA ILE A 713 5.44 -12.38 -25.83
C ILE A 713 6.28 -11.89 -27.02
N HIS A 714 6.41 -10.57 -27.18
CA HIS A 714 7.24 -9.98 -28.22
C HIS A 714 8.70 -10.41 -28.11
N TYR A 715 9.27 -10.35 -26.90
CA TYR A 715 10.67 -10.69 -26.66
C TYR A 715 11.02 -12.11 -27.11
N VAL A 716 10.15 -13.08 -26.84
CA VAL A 716 10.40 -14.48 -27.23
C VAL A 716 10.12 -14.69 -28.71
N LEU A 717 8.94 -14.31 -29.19
CA LEU A 717 8.48 -14.65 -30.54
C LEU A 717 9.25 -13.92 -31.64
N GLN A 718 9.90 -12.79 -31.36
CA GLN A 718 10.78 -12.13 -32.34
C GLN A 718 11.95 -13.00 -32.80
N PHE A 719 12.38 -13.98 -31.98
CA PHE A 719 13.44 -14.94 -32.32
C PHE A 719 12.96 -16.12 -33.17
N SER A 720 11.65 -16.24 -33.44
CA SER A 720 11.16 -17.28 -34.34
C SER A 720 11.49 -16.91 -35.80
N PRO A 721 12.21 -17.77 -36.55
CA PRO A 721 12.50 -17.57 -37.97
C PRO A 721 11.33 -18.03 -38.87
N HIS A 722 10.30 -18.67 -38.32
CA HIS A 722 9.20 -19.29 -39.06
C HIS A 722 7.83 -18.68 -38.73
N GLU A 723 6.84 -19.00 -39.56
CA GLU A 723 5.44 -18.56 -39.40
C GLU A 723 4.86 -19.06 -38.07
N LEU A 724 4.23 -18.15 -37.33
CA LEU A 724 3.43 -18.48 -36.15
C LEU A 724 2.04 -18.88 -36.65
N GLN A 725 1.67 -20.15 -36.52
CA GLN A 725 0.39 -20.64 -37.05
C GLN A 725 -0.81 -19.97 -36.37
N GLU A 726 -0.72 -19.74 -35.06
CA GLU A 726 -1.79 -19.15 -34.28
C GLU A 726 -1.28 -18.28 -33.14
N LEU A 727 -1.79 -17.05 -33.05
CA LEU A 727 -1.71 -16.19 -31.88
C LEU A 727 -3.11 -15.78 -31.44
N ASN A 728 -3.58 -16.36 -30.34
CA ASN A 728 -4.90 -16.07 -29.79
C ASN A 728 -4.80 -15.25 -28.51
N LEU A 729 -5.10 -13.96 -28.62
CA LEU A 729 -5.15 -13.01 -27.51
C LEU A 729 -6.59 -12.48 -27.32
N GLY A 730 -7.62 -13.22 -27.74
CA GLY A 730 -9.00 -12.79 -27.60
C GLY A 730 -9.41 -12.57 -26.13
N TYR A 731 -10.16 -11.51 -25.86
CA TYR A 731 -10.64 -11.12 -24.52
C TYR A 731 -9.53 -10.83 -23.51
N SER A 732 -8.37 -10.34 -23.98
CA SER A 732 -7.18 -10.18 -23.13
C SER A 732 -6.93 -8.76 -22.60
N ASN A 733 -7.66 -7.76 -23.11
CA ASN A 733 -7.54 -6.35 -22.72
C ASN A 733 -6.11 -5.78 -22.88
N ILE A 734 -5.41 -6.11 -23.97
CA ILE A 734 -4.02 -5.63 -24.20
C ILE A 734 -3.93 -4.11 -24.44
N GLY A 735 -4.99 -3.47 -24.92
CA GLY A 735 -5.02 -2.05 -25.29
C GLY A 735 -4.04 -1.68 -26.41
N ASN A 736 -4.04 -0.40 -26.82
CA ASN A 736 -3.18 0.07 -27.92
C ASN A 736 -1.69 -0.08 -27.63
N ARG A 737 -1.25 0.22 -26.40
CA ARG A 737 0.18 0.08 -26.03
C ARG A 737 0.64 -1.39 -26.14
N GLY A 738 -0.19 -2.33 -25.69
CA GLY A 738 0.09 -3.76 -25.83
C GLY A 738 0.15 -4.19 -27.29
N LEU A 739 -0.81 -3.73 -28.12
CA LEU A 739 -0.81 -4.02 -29.55
C LEU A 739 0.43 -3.43 -30.26
N ASN A 740 0.79 -2.17 -29.97
CA ASN A 740 1.99 -1.53 -30.52
C ASN A 740 3.24 -2.34 -30.21
N ARG A 741 3.33 -2.90 -28.99
CA ARG A 741 4.45 -3.74 -28.57
C ARG A 741 4.55 -5.04 -29.37
N LEU A 742 3.41 -5.64 -29.69
CA LEU A 742 3.33 -6.86 -30.50
C LEU A 742 3.47 -6.59 -32.00
N GLY A 743 3.19 -5.36 -32.46
CA GLY A 743 3.18 -4.97 -33.87
C GLY A 743 4.31 -5.57 -34.73
N PRO A 744 5.59 -5.53 -34.30
CA PRO A 744 6.71 -6.06 -35.07
C PRO A 744 6.68 -7.58 -35.32
N ILE A 745 5.82 -8.35 -34.65
CA ILE A 745 5.70 -9.81 -34.85
C ILE A 745 4.34 -10.24 -35.42
N LEU A 746 3.33 -9.36 -35.43
CA LEU A 746 1.96 -9.72 -35.85
C LEU A 746 1.89 -10.14 -37.32
N HIS A 747 2.68 -9.52 -38.19
CA HIS A 747 2.71 -9.85 -39.62
C HIS A 747 3.17 -11.30 -39.90
N ARG A 748 3.85 -11.96 -38.95
CA ARG A 748 4.34 -13.35 -39.08
C ARG A 748 3.29 -14.39 -38.69
N CYS A 749 2.13 -13.97 -38.20
CA CYS A 749 1.07 -14.86 -37.75
C CYS A 749 0.21 -15.30 -38.94
N GLU A 750 -0.17 -16.58 -39.02
CA GLU A 750 -1.15 -17.07 -40.00
C GLU A 750 -2.59 -16.84 -39.50
N SER A 751 -2.86 -17.19 -38.24
CA SER A 751 -4.15 -16.94 -37.57
C SER A 751 -3.97 -16.01 -36.38
N LEU A 752 -4.62 -14.86 -36.40
CA LEU A 752 -4.51 -13.82 -35.38
C LEU A 752 -5.88 -13.50 -34.77
N TYR A 753 -6.04 -13.71 -33.46
CA TYR A 753 -7.29 -13.45 -32.75
C TYR A 753 -7.09 -12.32 -31.73
N LEU A 754 -7.68 -11.15 -32.02
CA LEU A 754 -7.54 -9.91 -31.23
C LEU A 754 -8.89 -9.37 -30.72
N ARG A 755 -9.98 -10.14 -30.82
CA ARG A 755 -11.32 -9.70 -30.41
C ARG A 755 -11.36 -9.29 -28.94
N TYR A 756 -12.11 -8.24 -28.61
CA TYR A 756 -12.31 -7.73 -27.24
C TYR A 756 -11.02 -7.36 -26.48
N ASN A 757 -10.14 -6.62 -27.14
CA ASN A 757 -8.88 -6.11 -26.56
C ASN A 757 -8.81 -4.61 -26.31
N CYS A 758 -9.95 -3.91 -26.43
CA CYS A 758 -10.08 -2.53 -25.96
C CYS A 758 -9.17 -1.57 -26.73
N LEU A 759 -9.06 -1.91 -28.02
CA LEU A 759 -8.33 -1.20 -29.07
C LEU A 759 -9.19 -0.02 -29.54
N ASP A 760 -8.58 1.02 -30.11
CA ASP A 760 -9.28 2.15 -30.73
C ASP A 760 -8.84 2.38 -32.20
N ARG A 761 -9.13 3.57 -32.76
CA ARG A 761 -8.74 3.93 -34.14
C ARG A 761 -7.23 3.82 -34.40
N GLN A 762 -6.38 4.11 -33.41
CA GLN A 762 -4.92 4.01 -33.57
C GLN A 762 -4.49 2.56 -33.79
N ALA A 763 -5.11 1.63 -33.09
CA ALA A 763 -4.89 0.20 -33.30
C ALA A 763 -5.35 -0.23 -34.70
N ALA A 764 -6.48 0.28 -35.19
CA ALA A 764 -6.95 -0.01 -36.55
C ALA A 764 -5.97 0.47 -37.63
N ILE A 765 -5.30 1.62 -37.43
CA ILE A 765 -4.25 2.11 -38.33
C ILE A 765 -3.05 1.14 -38.33
N LEU A 766 -2.62 0.67 -37.16
CA LEU A 766 -1.51 -0.28 -37.04
C LEU A 766 -1.85 -1.64 -37.68
N GLU A 767 -3.05 -2.17 -37.43
CA GLU A 767 -3.54 -3.39 -38.07
C GLU A 767 -3.59 -3.24 -39.59
N SER A 768 -4.15 -2.13 -40.11
CA SER A 768 -4.19 -1.85 -41.56
C SER A 768 -2.80 -1.72 -42.18
N ALA A 769 -1.86 -1.06 -41.49
CA ALA A 769 -0.48 -0.93 -41.98
C ALA A 769 0.22 -2.29 -42.03
N MET A 770 0.01 -3.13 -41.02
CA MET A 770 0.54 -4.49 -40.96
C MET A 770 -0.01 -5.36 -42.09
N LEU A 771 -1.33 -5.34 -42.32
CA LEU A 771 -1.98 -6.13 -43.38
C LEU A 771 -1.55 -5.74 -44.80
N ARG A 772 -1.16 -4.48 -45.01
CA ARG A 772 -0.66 -3.97 -46.30
C ARG A 772 0.81 -4.31 -46.57
N SER A 773 1.54 -4.76 -45.55
CA SER A 773 2.94 -5.14 -45.72
C SER A 773 3.07 -6.34 -46.65
N SER A 774 4.03 -6.32 -47.57
CA SER A 774 4.39 -7.48 -48.40
C SER A 774 4.91 -8.67 -47.58
N GLU A 775 5.33 -8.42 -46.34
CA GLU A 775 5.78 -9.45 -45.39
C GLU A 775 4.63 -10.05 -44.56
N CYS A 776 3.39 -9.58 -44.75
CA CYS A 776 2.22 -10.06 -44.02
C CYS A 776 1.84 -11.48 -44.44
N ARG A 777 1.68 -12.36 -43.45
CA ARG A 777 1.30 -13.76 -43.61
C ARG A 777 -0.04 -14.11 -42.97
N VAL A 778 -0.74 -13.10 -42.44
CA VAL A 778 -2.07 -13.28 -41.82
C VAL A 778 -3.03 -13.77 -42.89
N LYS A 779 -3.63 -14.93 -42.65
CA LYS A 779 -4.70 -15.52 -43.46
C LYS A 779 -6.05 -15.46 -42.75
N LYS A 780 -6.05 -15.53 -41.41
CA LYS A 780 -7.25 -15.43 -40.58
C LYS A 780 -7.10 -14.33 -39.55
N LEU A 781 -8.03 -13.39 -39.52
CA LEU A 781 -8.04 -12.31 -38.55
C LEU A 781 -9.42 -12.18 -37.89
N LEU A 782 -9.43 -12.24 -36.56
CA LEU A 782 -10.63 -12.09 -35.75
C LEU A 782 -10.46 -10.90 -34.78
N GLY A 783 -10.77 -9.69 -35.27
CA GLY A 783 -10.64 -8.41 -34.56
C GLY A 783 -11.96 -7.64 -34.50
N ARG A 784 -12.26 -6.97 -33.37
CA ARG A 784 -13.56 -6.28 -33.17
C ARG A 784 -13.73 -5.05 -34.07
N PHE A 785 -12.66 -4.34 -34.41
CA PHE A 785 -12.73 -3.11 -35.22
C PHE A 785 -13.20 -3.37 -36.65
N ILE A 786 -12.83 -4.52 -37.23
CA ILE A 786 -13.25 -4.91 -38.58
C ILE A 786 -14.75 -5.22 -38.62
N SER A 787 -15.32 -5.75 -37.53
CA SER A 787 -16.76 -6.14 -37.49
C SER A 787 -17.75 -4.97 -37.38
N GLN A 788 -17.36 -3.81 -36.84
CA GLN A 788 -18.29 -2.66 -36.65
C GLN A 788 -18.22 -1.62 -37.77
N GLN A 789 -17.11 -1.52 -38.49
CA GLN A 789 -16.94 -0.57 -39.60
C GLN A 789 -17.70 -0.96 -40.88
N LEU A 790 -18.11 -2.22 -41.04
CA LEU A 790 -19.03 -2.62 -42.10
C LEU A 790 -20.45 -2.03 -41.93
N LEU A 791 -20.78 -1.44 -40.77
CA LEU A 791 -22.15 -1.06 -40.42
C LEU A 791 -22.38 0.41 -40.04
N SER A 792 -21.39 1.31 -40.09
CA SER A 792 -21.62 2.74 -39.81
C SER A 792 -20.95 3.65 -40.82
N HIS A 793 -21.77 4.30 -41.64
CA HIS A 793 -21.36 5.29 -42.64
C HIS A 793 -20.75 6.54 -42.00
N SER A 794 -19.58 6.88 -42.52
CA SER A 794 -18.98 8.21 -42.72
C SER A 794 -17.59 8.33 -42.10
N GLY A 795 -16.61 7.80 -42.86
CA GLY A 795 -15.18 8.02 -42.69
C GLY A 795 -14.41 6.77 -42.26
N GLU A 796 -13.86 6.02 -43.23
CA GLU A 796 -12.61 5.24 -43.11
C GLU A 796 -12.35 4.40 -44.38
N VAL A 797 -11.66 4.98 -45.36
CA VAL A 797 -11.14 4.30 -46.57
C VAL A 797 -9.92 3.40 -46.24
N VAL A 798 -9.33 3.56 -45.03
CA VAL A 798 -8.00 3.01 -44.68
C VAL A 798 -8.03 1.53 -44.28
N VAL A 799 -9.09 1.04 -43.63
CA VAL A 799 -9.20 -0.37 -43.18
C VAL A 799 -9.70 -1.26 -44.32
N ALA A 800 -10.68 -0.79 -45.10
CA ALA A 800 -11.17 -1.47 -46.30
C ALA A 800 -10.04 -1.64 -47.35
N ALA A 801 -9.19 -0.65 -47.56
CA ALA A 801 -8.05 -0.77 -48.48
C ALA A 801 -7.00 -1.81 -48.03
N GLY A 802 -6.79 -1.97 -46.72
CA GLY A 802 -5.89 -3.00 -46.18
C GLY A 802 -6.44 -4.42 -46.33
N LEU A 803 -7.75 -4.60 -46.19
CA LEU A 803 -8.43 -5.89 -46.40
C LEU A 803 -8.61 -6.22 -47.89
N LEU A 804 -8.90 -5.22 -48.74
CA LEU A 804 -9.04 -5.40 -50.19
C LEU A 804 -7.70 -5.70 -50.89
N SER A 805 -6.57 -5.31 -50.27
CA SER A 805 -5.23 -5.62 -50.78
C SER A 805 -4.62 -6.91 -50.20
N SER A 806 -5.21 -7.48 -49.14
CA SER A 806 -4.70 -8.69 -48.48
C SER A 806 -5.64 -9.88 -48.72
N ARG A 807 -5.07 -11.09 -48.94
CA ARG A 807 -5.86 -12.33 -49.11
C ARG A 807 -6.33 -12.91 -47.77
N VAL A 808 -6.89 -12.07 -46.89
CA VAL A 808 -7.23 -12.43 -45.50
C VAL A 808 -8.71 -12.79 -45.38
N GLU A 809 -9.03 -13.97 -44.84
CA GLU A 809 -10.37 -14.33 -44.40
C GLU A 809 -10.67 -13.66 -43.04
N THR A 810 -11.62 -12.73 -43.04
CA THR A 810 -12.19 -12.16 -41.80
C THR A 810 -13.37 -13.01 -41.34
N LEU A 811 -13.31 -13.50 -40.10
CA LEU A 811 -14.31 -14.37 -39.47
C LEU A 811 -15.19 -13.64 -38.45
#